data_AF-A0A7L4GS56-F1
#
_entry.id   AF-A0A7L4GS56-F1
#
_cell.length_a   1.000
_cell.length_b   1.000
_cell.length_c   1.000
_cell.angle_alpha   90.00
_cell.angle_beta   90.00
_cell.angle_gamma   90.00
#
_symmetry.space_group_name_H-M   'P 1'
#
loop_
_entity.id
_entity.type
_entity.pdbx_description
1 polymer ?
#
loop_
_entity_poly.entity_id
_entity_poly.type
_entity_poly.pdbx_seq_one_letter_code
_entity_poly.pdbx_strand_id
1 'polypeptide(L)'
;RYPLTWFFCALLLCTVDAIELTDMFGEIQSPNFPDSYPSDSEVTWNISVPDGFKIKLYFMHFDLESSYLCEYDYVKIEAEDQELATFCGRETTDTEQTPGQQVILSSGPYMGLTFRSDFSNEERFTGFDAHYTAVDVDECVEKSDEELACDHYCHNYIGGYYCSCRFGYILHSDNRTCKVECSDNLYTQRSGVVTSADFPSPYPKSSDCLYRIELEEGFFITLSFEDSFDVEDHPEVTCPYDYIKIKAGHREFGPFCGEKSPGRIETQTNSVQILFHSDNSGENRGWKLSYTVTGNPCPLVQPPINGKIEPSQAKYTFKDQVVISCNTGYKVLKDNLESDSFQIECLKDGTWSNKIPICKIADCQAPPELEHGFVTFSSRNNLTTYRAAIQYHCQHPYYHMAPNHTATYTCDASGVWRNEELGTKLPSCRAVCGRPARPLPGIIKRIIGGRNAEPGFFPWQALIVVEDMSRVPNDKWFGSGALLSDSWVLTAAHVLRSQRRDKTVIPVSKEHVTVYLALHDVRNKMEAVNRTVERIILHEEFDIQNYNHDIALVKLKEKVTMGNYVMPVCLPQFEHELEGPHPNTLGLVAGWGISNPNITVDEIISSGMRTLSDILQYVKLPVVLHAECKTSYESRSGNYSVTENMFCAGYYEGGKDTCLGDSGGAFVIQDPGTRRWVAQGLVSWGGPEECGSKQVYGVYTKVSNYVDWVEKKTGSSERWTFLDPELER
;
A
#
# COMPACT_ATOMS: atom_id res chain seq x y z
N ARG A 1 -75.27 -16.04 52.70
CA ARG A 1 -76.68 -16.43 52.48
C ARG A 1 -76.71 -17.96 52.46
N TYR A 2 -77.19 -18.59 53.53
CA TYR A 2 -77.64 -20.00 53.54
C TYR A 2 -78.67 -20.20 52.40
N PRO A 3 -78.79 -21.40 51.79
CA PRO A 3 -79.64 -22.41 52.44
C PRO A 3 -79.47 -23.91 52.08
N LEU A 4 -80.17 -24.71 52.88
CA LEU A 4 -80.91 -25.93 52.56
C LEU A 4 -80.20 -27.30 52.62
N THR A 5 -80.23 -27.83 53.84
CA THR A 5 -80.41 -29.22 54.23
C THR A 5 -81.48 -29.96 53.41
N TRP A 6 -81.13 -31.11 52.85
CA TRP A 6 -82.06 -32.21 52.53
C TRP A 6 -81.60 -33.46 53.28
N PHE A 7 -82.37 -33.84 54.30
CA PHE A 7 -82.27 -35.14 54.97
C PHE A 7 -83.01 -36.15 54.10
N PHE A 8 -82.30 -37.13 53.53
CA PHE A 8 -82.89 -38.36 53.03
C PHE A 8 -82.51 -39.49 53.99
N CYS A 9 -83.54 -39.98 54.69
CA CYS A 9 -83.52 -41.24 55.40
C CYS A 9 -83.57 -42.35 54.33
N ALA A 10 -82.46 -43.05 54.11
CA ALA A 10 -82.40 -44.22 53.25
C ALA A 10 -82.04 -45.43 54.10
N LEU A 11 -82.79 -46.50 53.84
CA LEU A 11 -82.85 -47.79 54.51
C LEU A 11 -81.50 -48.28 55.07
N LEU A 12 -81.52 -48.70 56.35
CA LEU A 12 -80.59 -49.70 56.85
C LEU A 12 -80.77 -50.99 56.03
N LEU A 13 -79.94 -51.16 55.01
CA LEU A 13 -79.42 -52.47 54.64
C LEU A 13 -78.36 -52.80 55.70
N CYS A 14 -78.47 -53.97 56.32
CA CYS A 14 -77.40 -54.52 57.15
C CYS A 14 -76.18 -54.72 56.25
N THR A 15 -75.27 -53.75 56.24
CA THR A 15 -73.91 -53.95 55.76
C THR A 15 -73.20 -54.77 56.82
N VAL A 16 -72.64 -55.91 56.43
CA VAL A 16 -71.62 -56.61 57.21
C VAL A 16 -70.52 -55.57 57.45
N ASP A 17 -70.24 -55.22 58.70
CA ASP A 17 -69.23 -54.22 59.06
C ASP A 17 -67.86 -54.75 58.62
N ALA A 18 -67.34 -54.28 57.47
CA ALA A 18 -65.96 -54.50 57.08
C ALA A 18 -65.04 -53.64 57.95
N ILE A 19 -63.93 -54.21 58.40
CA ILE A 19 -62.92 -53.53 59.21
C ILE A 19 -61.97 -52.80 58.26
N GLU A 20 -61.98 -51.48 58.32
CA GLU A 20 -61.09 -50.63 57.51
C GLU A 20 -59.71 -50.50 58.17
N LEU A 21 -58.66 -50.81 57.41
CA LEU A 21 -57.25 -50.73 57.82
C LEU A 21 -56.51 -49.80 56.85
N THR A 22 -55.98 -48.69 57.36
CA THR A 22 -55.31 -47.64 56.55
C THR A 22 -53.82 -47.47 56.85
N ASP A 23 -53.28 -48.28 57.77
CA ASP A 23 -51.88 -48.20 58.18
C ASP A 23 -50.94 -48.87 57.16
N MET A 24 -49.68 -48.43 57.12
CA MET A 24 -48.65 -48.91 56.18
C MET A 24 -48.19 -50.36 56.43
N PHE A 25 -48.56 -50.95 57.57
CA PHE A 25 -48.36 -52.35 57.89
C PHE A 25 -49.34 -52.76 58.98
N GLY A 26 -49.62 -54.04 59.08
CA GLY A 26 -50.48 -54.55 60.14
C GLY A 26 -50.54 -56.07 60.18
N GLU A 27 -51.22 -56.56 61.20
CA GLU A 27 -51.43 -57.97 61.50
C GLU A 27 -52.94 -58.24 61.52
N ILE A 28 -53.36 -59.30 60.84
CA ILE A 28 -54.75 -59.73 60.71
C ILE A 28 -54.82 -61.18 61.16
N GLN A 29 -55.62 -61.44 62.17
CA GLN A 29 -55.81 -62.77 62.73
C GLN A 29 -57.27 -63.19 62.61
N SER A 30 -57.51 -64.48 62.46
CA SER A 30 -58.86 -65.04 62.59
C SER A 30 -59.44 -64.77 63.99
N PRO A 31 -60.76 -64.67 64.15
CA PRO A 31 -61.36 -64.45 65.47
C PRO A 31 -60.95 -65.54 66.47
N ASN A 32 -60.59 -65.12 67.69
CA ASN A 32 -60.08 -65.95 68.80
C ASN A 32 -58.68 -66.55 68.64
N PHE A 33 -57.93 -66.26 67.58
CA PHE A 33 -56.56 -66.74 67.43
C PHE A 33 -55.70 -66.45 68.69
N PRO A 34 -54.92 -67.40 69.23
CA PRO A 34 -54.58 -68.72 68.67
C PRO A 34 -55.53 -69.87 69.03
N ASP A 35 -56.66 -69.60 69.70
CA ASP A 35 -57.70 -70.59 69.96
C ASP A 35 -58.59 -70.81 68.72
N SER A 36 -59.45 -71.82 68.76
CA SER A 36 -60.32 -72.14 67.62
C SER A 36 -61.31 -71.02 67.29
N TYR A 37 -61.46 -70.75 65.99
CA TYR A 37 -62.39 -69.74 65.49
C TYR A 37 -63.87 -70.17 65.67
N PRO A 38 -64.79 -69.21 65.85
CA PRO A 38 -66.22 -69.52 66.01
C PRO A 38 -66.84 -70.01 64.69
N SER A 39 -67.87 -70.87 64.77
CA SER A 39 -68.72 -71.22 63.64
C SER A 39 -69.67 -70.07 63.28
N ASP A 40 -70.13 -70.01 62.03
CA ASP A 40 -71.08 -69.03 61.48
C ASP A 40 -70.57 -67.58 61.62
N SER A 41 -69.29 -67.36 61.27
CA SER A 41 -68.64 -66.06 61.35
C SER A 41 -68.11 -65.61 60.00
N GLU A 42 -68.30 -64.34 59.69
CA GLU A 42 -67.75 -63.71 58.48
C GLU A 42 -67.16 -62.36 58.86
N VAL A 43 -65.89 -62.16 58.50
CA VAL A 43 -65.15 -60.93 58.79
C VAL A 43 -64.37 -60.51 57.57
N THR A 44 -64.56 -59.26 57.14
CA THR A 44 -63.84 -58.66 56.02
C THR A 44 -62.94 -57.55 56.54
N TRP A 45 -61.68 -57.52 56.09
CA TRP A 45 -60.73 -56.45 56.30
C TRP A 45 -60.41 -55.77 54.97
N ASN A 46 -60.67 -54.47 54.88
CA ASN A 46 -60.31 -53.65 53.73
C ASN A 46 -59.01 -52.92 54.05
N ILE A 47 -57.94 -53.28 53.35
CA ILE A 47 -56.64 -52.65 53.48
C ILE A 47 -56.51 -51.59 52.39
N SER A 48 -56.22 -50.35 52.79
CA SER A 48 -55.92 -49.26 51.87
C SER A 48 -54.62 -48.57 52.26
N VAL A 49 -53.78 -48.31 51.27
CA VAL A 49 -52.51 -47.56 51.43
C VAL A 49 -52.55 -46.31 50.53
N PRO A 50 -51.68 -45.30 50.75
CA PRO A 50 -51.64 -44.13 49.88
C PRO A 50 -51.32 -44.49 48.41
N ASP A 51 -51.69 -43.60 47.48
CA ASP A 51 -51.25 -43.69 46.08
C ASP A 51 -49.71 -43.77 46.01
N GLY A 52 -49.18 -44.53 45.04
CA GLY A 52 -47.75 -44.84 44.93
C GLY A 52 -47.31 -46.07 45.72
N PHE A 53 -48.25 -46.80 46.37
CA PHE A 53 -47.96 -48.04 47.07
C PHE A 53 -48.84 -49.20 46.61
N LYS A 54 -48.31 -50.42 46.74
CA LYS A 54 -49.03 -51.71 46.65
C LYS A 54 -49.04 -52.39 48.01
N ILE A 55 -49.92 -53.36 48.20
CA ILE A 55 -50.06 -54.12 49.44
C ILE A 55 -49.45 -55.50 49.25
N LYS A 56 -48.52 -55.84 50.12
CA LYS A 56 -47.88 -57.15 50.22
C LYS A 56 -48.43 -57.89 51.43
N LEU A 57 -49.10 -59.02 51.22
CA LEU A 57 -49.71 -59.88 52.25
C LEU A 57 -49.04 -61.25 52.26
N TYR A 58 -48.81 -61.81 53.45
CA TYR A 58 -48.33 -63.18 53.63
C TYR A 58 -48.84 -63.76 54.96
N PHE A 59 -48.87 -65.09 55.07
CA PHE A 59 -49.37 -65.80 56.25
C PHE A 59 -48.22 -66.40 57.05
N MET A 60 -48.27 -66.25 58.38
CA MET A 60 -47.35 -66.86 59.33
C MET A 60 -47.92 -68.15 59.93
N HIS A 61 -49.26 -68.24 60.01
CA HIS A 61 -49.99 -69.43 60.44
C HIS A 61 -51.26 -69.60 59.60
N PHE A 62 -51.62 -70.85 59.27
CA PHE A 62 -52.85 -71.15 58.54
C PHE A 62 -53.35 -72.57 58.86
N ASP A 63 -54.54 -72.66 59.43
CA ASP A 63 -55.20 -73.89 59.86
C ASP A 63 -56.73 -73.73 59.80
N LEU A 64 -57.34 -74.08 58.67
CA LEU A 64 -58.78 -73.99 58.41
C LEU A 64 -59.36 -75.36 58.02
N GLU A 65 -60.68 -75.50 58.10
CA GLU A 65 -61.39 -76.66 57.54
C GLU A 65 -61.14 -76.80 56.03
N SER A 66 -61.01 -78.05 55.56
CA SER A 66 -60.84 -78.37 54.13
C SER A 66 -62.19 -78.67 53.49
N SER A 67 -62.48 -78.05 52.35
CA SER A 67 -63.69 -78.32 51.56
C SER A 67 -63.41 -78.16 50.07
N TYR A 68 -64.18 -78.85 49.22
CA TYR A 68 -64.01 -78.79 47.77
C TYR A 68 -64.10 -77.33 47.26
N LEU A 69 -63.02 -76.81 46.66
CA LEU A 69 -62.90 -75.42 46.23
C LEU A 69 -63.13 -74.39 47.36
N CYS A 70 -62.87 -74.77 48.61
CA CYS A 70 -63.02 -73.92 49.78
C CYS A 70 -64.44 -73.34 49.94
N GLU A 71 -65.47 -74.16 49.71
CA GLU A 71 -66.88 -73.74 49.76
C GLU A 71 -67.46 -73.55 51.19
N TYR A 72 -66.84 -74.18 52.20
CA TYR A 72 -67.24 -74.05 53.61
C TYR A 72 -66.44 -72.92 54.28
N ASP A 73 -65.32 -73.24 54.92
CA ASP A 73 -64.43 -72.27 55.56
C ASP A 73 -63.35 -71.79 54.60
N TYR A 74 -63.15 -70.47 54.49
CA TYR A 74 -62.13 -69.91 53.60
C TYR A 74 -61.58 -68.56 54.04
N VAL A 75 -60.40 -68.24 53.52
CA VAL A 75 -59.85 -66.88 53.43
C VAL A 75 -59.75 -66.48 51.96
N LYS A 76 -60.49 -65.46 51.57
CA LYS A 76 -60.53 -64.89 50.23
C LYS A 76 -59.76 -63.57 50.20
N ILE A 77 -58.89 -63.38 49.21
CA ILE A 77 -58.16 -62.14 48.99
C ILE A 77 -58.53 -61.56 47.63
N GLU A 78 -58.95 -60.30 47.61
CA GLU A 78 -59.38 -59.58 46.42
C GLU A 78 -58.65 -58.23 46.33
N ALA A 79 -58.36 -57.76 45.12
CA ALA A 79 -57.85 -56.40 44.87
C ALA A 79 -58.50 -55.85 43.61
N GLU A 80 -59.01 -54.61 43.67
CA GLU A 80 -59.64 -53.92 42.53
C GLU A 80 -60.69 -54.79 41.79
N ASP A 81 -61.58 -55.43 42.55
CA ASP A 81 -62.63 -56.34 42.06
C ASP A 81 -62.12 -57.61 41.35
N GLN A 82 -60.83 -57.92 41.46
CA GLN A 82 -60.22 -59.17 41.02
C GLN A 82 -59.89 -60.07 42.22
N GLU A 83 -60.37 -61.32 42.17
CA GLU A 83 -59.96 -62.35 43.13
C GLU A 83 -58.49 -62.74 42.89
N LEU A 84 -57.64 -62.48 43.89
CA LEU A 84 -56.22 -62.81 43.85
C LEU A 84 -55.97 -64.25 44.29
N ALA A 85 -56.65 -64.70 45.35
CA ALA A 85 -56.57 -66.07 45.86
C ALA A 85 -57.70 -66.39 46.84
N THR A 86 -58.05 -67.68 46.95
CA THR A 86 -58.95 -68.23 47.98
C THR A 86 -58.27 -69.44 48.62
N PHE A 87 -58.20 -69.49 49.96
CA PHE A 87 -57.46 -70.50 50.72
C PHE A 87 -58.30 -71.22 51.78
N CYS A 88 -58.04 -72.51 52.00
CA CYS A 88 -58.63 -73.36 53.06
C CYS A 88 -57.75 -74.59 53.34
N GLY A 89 -58.06 -75.36 54.39
CA GLY A 89 -57.34 -76.60 54.74
C GLY A 89 -56.01 -76.41 55.51
N ARG A 90 -55.33 -77.55 55.79
CA ARG A 90 -54.00 -77.64 56.45
C ARG A 90 -52.85 -77.95 55.50
N GLU A 91 -53.13 -78.74 54.46
CA GLU A 91 -52.17 -79.14 53.42
C GLU A 91 -52.79 -78.87 52.06
N THR A 92 -51.97 -78.51 51.07
CA THR A 92 -52.44 -78.28 49.68
C THR A 92 -52.76 -79.63 49.00
N THR A 93 -53.91 -79.71 48.34
CA THR A 93 -54.40 -80.88 47.60
C THR A 93 -54.75 -80.49 46.14
N ASP A 94 -55.43 -81.35 45.39
CA ASP A 94 -55.95 -81.05 44.05
C ASP A 94 -57.17 -80.13 44.04
N THR A 95 -57.88 -80.01 45.17
CA THR A 95 -59.12 -79.20 45.28
C THR A 95 -59.05 -78.09 46.34
N GLU A 96 -58.01 -78.06 47.16
CA GLU A 96 -57.81 -77.09 48.25
C GLU A 96 -56.41 -76.47 48.21
N GLN A 97 -56.34 -75.17 48.51
CA GLN A 97 -55.08 -74.43 48.50
C GLN A 97 -54.82 -73.78 49.86
N THR A 98 -53.61 -73.97 50.39
CA THR A 98 -53.10 -73.23 51.55
C THR A 98 -52.09 -72.17 51.09
N PRO A 99 -51.95 -71.03 51.80
CA PRO A 99 -51.07 -69.95 51.37
C PRO A 99 -49.57 -70.30 51.43
N GLY A 100 -49.16 -71.24 52.31
CA GLY A 100 -47.76 -71.63 52.46
C GLY A 100 -46.82 -70.43 52.70
N GLN A 101 -45.75 -70.33 51.91
CA GLN A 101 -44.83 -69.17 51.90
C GLN A 101 -45.14 -68.17 50.78
N GLN A 102 -46.32 -68.26 50.15
CA GLN A 102 -46.70 -67.38 49.05
C GLN A 102 -46.92 -65.97 49.55
N VAL A 103 -46.31 -65.02 48.84
CA VAL A 103 -46.58 -63.59 49.01
C VAL A 103 -47.62 -63.17 48.00
N ILE A 104 -48.66 -62.49 48.46
CA ILE A 104 -49.72 -61.94 47.62
C ILE A 104 -49.48 -60.44 47.50
N LEU A 105 -49.42 -59.93 46.27
CA LEU A 105 -49.20 -58.51 45.98
C LEU A 105 -50.44 -57.98 45.25
N SER A 106 -50.97 -56.83 45.68
CA SER A 106 -52.06 -56.16 44.96
C SER A 106 -51.58 -55.49 43.67
N SER A 107 -52.51 -55.29 42.73
CA SER A 107 -52.30 -54.49 41.51
C SER A 107 -52.18 -53.00 41.81
N GLY A 108 -52.89 -52.50 42.82
CA GLY A 108 -52.93 -51.10 43.23
C GLY A 108 -52.97 -50.90 44.75
N PRO A 109 -53.43 -49.74 45.25
CA PRO A 109 -53.35 -49.37 46.66
C PRO A 109 -54.43 -50.01 47.56
N TYR A 110 -55.24 -50.93 47.04
CA TYR A 110 -56.37 -51.54 47.74
C TYR A 110 -56.30 -53.09 47.73
N MET A 111 -56.60 -53.71 48.88
CA MET A 111 -56.69 -55.17 49.03
C MET A 111 -57.74 -55.52 50.09
N GLY A 112 -58.73 -56.34 49.74
CA GLY A 112 -59.72 -56.91 50.67
C GLY A 112 -59.34 -58.34 51.08
N LEU A 113 -59.49 -58.67 52.35
CA LEU A 113 -59.35 -60.02 52.90
C LEU A 113 -60.65 -60.40 53.61
N THR A 114 -61.30 -61.49 53.19
CA THR A 114 -62.56 -61.98 53.79
C THR A 114 -62.33 -63.37 54.35
N PHE A 115 -62.54 -63.53 55.66
CA PHE A 115 -62.61 -64.82 56.33
C PHE A 115 -64.07 -65.21 56.53
N ARG A 116 -64.41 -66.47 56.22
CA ARG A 116 -65.73 -67.03 56.47
C ARG A 116 -65.61 -68.42 57.11
N SER A 117 -66.44 -68.68 58.12
CA SER A 117 -66.69 -70.00 58.68
C SER A 117 -68.16 -70.40 58.58
N ASP A 118 -68.40 -71.66 58.27
CA ASP A 118 -69.75 -72.23 58.14
C ASP A 118 -70.36 -72.61 59.51
N PHE A 119 -71.52 -73.26 59.51
CA PHE A 119 -72.21 -73.63 60.76
C PHE A 119 -71.60 -74.85 61.47
N SER A 120 -70.61 -75.54 60.88
CA SER A 120 -70.14 -76.87 61.26
C SER A 120 -68.63 -76.90 61.51
N ASN A 121 -68.21 -76.60 62.74
CA ASN A 121 -66.81 -76.70 63.15
C ASN A 121 -66.57 -77.93 64.06
N GLU A 122 -66.69 -79.15 63.52
CA GLU A 122 -66.59 -80.40 64.31
C GLU A 122 -65.16 -80.69 64.80
N GLU A 123 -64.15 -80.28 64.04
CA GLU A 123 -62.73 -80.33 64.40
C GLU A 123 -62.26 -78.99 65.02
N ARG A 124 -61.14 -79.03 65.77
CA ARG A 124 -60.54 -77.81 66.34
C ARG A 124 -59.48 -77.25 65.40
N PHE A 125 -59.89 -76.36 64.51
CA PHE A 125 -59.00 -75.55 63.67
C PHE A 125 -58.65 -74.25 64.38
N THR A 126 -57.38 -73.85 64.33
CA THR A 126 -56.84 -72.69 65.07
C THR A 126 -56.87 -71.38 64.26
N GLY A 127 -57.21 -71.45 62.96
CA GLY A 127 -57.37 -70.29 62.10
C GLY A 127 -56.06 -69.78 61.50
N PHE A 128 -55.93 -68.47 61.30
CA PHE A 128 -54.79 -67.88 60.60
C PHE A 128 -54.22 -66.65 61.28
N ASP A 129 -52.94 -66.40 60.98
CA ASP A 129 -52.22 -65.17 61.31
C ASP A 129 -51.55 -64.65 60.03
N ALA A 130 -51.97 -63.48 59.57
CA ALA A 130 -51.55 -62.83 58.33
C ALA A 130 -50.95 -61.46 58.60
N HIS A 131 -49.92 -61.11 57.85
CA HIS A 131 -49.22 -59.84 57.97
C HIS A 131 -49.21 -59.13 56.62
N TYR A 132 -49.50 -57.83 56.63
CA TYR A 132 -49.46 -57.00 55.44
C TYR A 132 -48.52 -55.81 55.60
N THR A 133 -47.97 -55.33 54.48
CA THR A 133 -47.13 -54.12 54.42
C THR A 133 -47.29 -53.39 53.09
N ALA A 134 -47.24 -52.06 53.14
CA ALA A 134 -47.18 -51.20 51.98
C ALA A 134 -45.78 -51.29 51.33
N VAL A 135 -45.77 -51.49 50.02
CA VAL A 135 -44.56 -51.57 49.18
C VAL A 135 -44.61 -50.44 48.18
N ASP A 136 -43.58 -49.61 48.19
CA ASP A 136 -43.39 -48.51 47.24
C ASP A 136 -43.42 -49.02 45.79
N VAL A 137 -44.15 -48.34 44.92
CA VAL A 137 -44.16 -48.59 43.48
C VAL A 137 -43.02 -47.80 42.87
N ASP A 138 -42.13 -48.46 42.13
CA ASP A 138 -41.09 -47.76 41.38
C ASP A 138 -41.61 -47.44 39.97
N GLU A 139 -42.21 -46.26 39.81
CA GLU A 139 -42.78 -45.83 38.51
C GLU A 139 -41.72 -45.62 37.43
N CYS A 140 -40.44 -45.55 37.80
CA CYS A 140 -39.35 -45.46 36.83
C CYS A 140 -39.00 -46.82 36.20
N VAL A 141 -39.41 -47.92 36.82
CA VAL A 141 -39.16 -49.30 36.35
C VAL A 141 -40.44 -49.95 35.85
N GLU A 142 -41.57 -49.70 36.51
CA GLU A 142 -42.87 -50.19 36.07
C GLU A 142 -43.28 -49.45 34.78
N LYS A 143 -43.21 -50.16 33.65
CA LYS A 143 -43.65 -49.65 32.35
C LYS A 143 -45.18 -49.58 32.28
N SER A 144 -45.80 -48.65 33.00
CA SER A 144 -47.18 -48.23 32.69
C SER A 144 -47.12 -47.13 31.63
N ASP A 145 -47.84 -47.33 30.53
CA ASP A 145 -48.10 -46.40 29.41
C ASP A 145 -46.97 -45.41 29.06
N GLU A 146 -46.28 -45.66 27.94
CA GLU A 146 -45.22 -44.79 27.39
C GLU A 146 -45.63 -43.30 27.29
N GLU A 147 -46.94 -43.00 27.27
CA GLU A 147 -47.52 -41.66 27.26
C GLU A 147 -47.33 -40.83 28.55
N LEU A 148 -47.02 -41.46 29.70
CA LEU A 148 -46.91 -40.77 31.00
C LEU A 148 -45.48 -40.73 31.56
N ALA A 149 -44.49 -41.23 30.83
CA ALA A 149 -43.10 -41.33 31.27
C ALA A 149 -42.37 -39.97 31.31
N CYS A 150 -41.31 -39.90 32.13
CA CYS A 150 -40.39 -38.76 32.12
C CYS A 150 -39.58 -38.70 30.83
N ASP A 151 -39.47 -37.51 30.23
CA ASP A 151 -38.77 -37.29 28.95
C ASP A 151 -37.26 -37.58 29.02
N HIS A 152 -36.60 -37.19 30.13
CA HIS A 152 -35.16 -37.36 30.30
C HIS A 152 -34.77 -38.27 31.47
N TYR A 153 -35.02 -37.82 32.71
CA TYR A 153 -34.63 -38.55 33.90
C TYR A 153 -35.83 -38.71 34.83
N CYS A 154 -36.09 -39.94 35.26
CA CYS A 154 -37.07 -40.29 36.28
C CYS A 154 -36.36 -40.53 37.62
N HIS A 155 -36.93 -39.98 38.70
CA HIS A 155 -36.44 -40.17 40.07
C HIS A 155 -37.56 -40.70 40.93
N ASN A 156 -37.46 -41.97 41.35
CA ASN A 156 -38.38 -42.58 42.30
C ASN A 156 -38.06 -42.14 43.75
N TYR A 157 -39.09 -41.96 44.56
CA TYR A 157 -39.01 -41.77 46.00
C TYR A 157 -40.18 -42.49 46.68
N ILE A 158 -40.09 -42.71 47.99
CA ILE A 158 -41.13 -43.42 48.73
C ILE A 158 -42.49 -42.67 48.61
N GLY A 159 -43.43 -43.25 47.87
CA GLY A 159 -44.76 -42.70 47.60
C GLY A 159 -44.90 -41.85 46.34
N GLY A 160 -43.95 -41.92 45.39
CA GLY A 160 -44.12 -41.34 44.05
C GLY A 160 -42.82 -41.06 43.30
N TYR A 161 -42.91 -40.35 42.18
CA TYR A 161 -41.76 -40.00 41.35
C TYR A 161 -41.79 -38.54 40.88
N TYR A 162 -40.64 -38.05 40.39
CA TYR A 162 -40.57 -36.78 39.67
C TYR A 162 -39.58 -36.83 38.51
N CYS A 163 -39.80 -35.96 37.52
CA CYS A 163 -38.94 -35.85 36.35
C CYS A 163 -37.93 -34.72 36.50
N SER A 164 -36.79 -34.86 35.82
CA SER A 164 -35.80 -33.78 35.68
C SER A 164 -35.14 -33.83 34.30
N CYS A 165 -34.51 -32.71 33.91
CA CYS A 165 -33.96 -32.54 32.57
C CYS A 165 -32.43 -32.59 32.54
N ARG A 166 -31.90 -32.90 31.35
CA ARG A 166 -30.48 -32.74 31.02
C ARG A 166 -30.03 -31.29 31.16
N PHE A 167 -28.73 -31.09 31.35
CA PHE A 167 -28.15 -29.75 31.38
C PHE A 167 -28.46 -28.99 30.09
N GLY A 168 -28.94 -27.74 30.21
CA GLY A 168 -29.36 -26.91 29.07
C GLY A 168 -30.85 -26.97 28.73
N TYR A 169 -31.59 -27.89 29.35
CA TYR A 169 -33.04 -28.03 29.21
C TYR A 169 -33.76 -27.53 30.45
N ILE A 170 -35.04 -27.18 30.28
CA ILE A 170 -35.93 -26.64 31.32
C ILE A 170 -37.14 -27.56 31.42
N LEU A 171 -37.46 -28.01 32.63
CA LEU A 171 -38.67 -28.81 32.87
C LEU A 171 -39.90 -27.97 32.54
N HIS A 172 -40.77 -28.51 31.68
CA HIS A 172 -42.00 -27.86 31.25
C HIS A 172 -43.05 -27.86 32.38
N SER A 173 -44.14 -27.10 32.21
CA SER A 173 -45.20 -26.95 33.22
C SER A 173 -46.03 -28.22 33.45
N ASP A 174 -45.91 -29.22 32.57
CA ASP A 174 -46.47 -30.56 32.77
C ASP A 174 -45.66 -31.41 33.76
N ASN A 175 -44.54 -30.89 34.27
CA ASN A 175 -43.58 -31.56 35.16
C ASN A 175 -42.98 -32.86 34.57
N ARG A 176 -43.02 -33.04 33.23
CA ARG A 176 -42.56 -34.25 32.55
C ARG A 176 -41.64 -33.98 31.37
N THR A 177 -42.04 -33.10 30.45
CA THR A 177 -41.29 -32.81 29.23
C THR A 177 -40.19 -31.79 29.44
N CYS A 178 -39.14 -31.88 28.65
CA CYS A 178 -37.97 -31.02 28.75
C CYS A 178 -37.87 -30.10 27.53
N LYS A 179 -38.14 -28.81 27.73
CA LYS A 179 -38.04 -27.79 26.68
C LYS A 179 -36.69 -27.08 26.67
N VAL A 180 -36.43 -26.32 25.60
CA VAL A 180 -35.24 -25.47 25.46
C VAL A 180 -35.60 -24.01 25.19
N GLU A 181 -34.68 -23.10 25.54
CA GLU A 181 -34.76 -21.70 25.13
C GLU A 181 -33.98 -21.51 23.82
N CYS A 182 -34.70 -21.29 22.72
CA CYS A 182 -34.15 -21.30 21.36
C CYS A 182 -34.55 -20.07 20.52
N SER A 183 -35.06 -19.01 21.16
CA SER A 183 -35.62 -17.83 20.48
C SER A 183 -34.69 -16.59 20.40
N ASP A 184 -33.48 -16.67 20.93
CA ASP A 184 -32.48 -15.58 20.93
C ASP A 184 -31.60 -15.53 19.67
N ASN A 185 -31.94 -16.32 18.65
CA ASN A 185 -31.11 -16.50 17.45
C ASN A 185 -31.34 -15.39 16.40
N LEU A 186 -30.30 -14.58 16.13
CA LEU A 186 -30.26 -13.58 15.07
C LEU A 186 -29.11 -13.82 14.09
N TYR A 187 -29.44 -14.05 12.83
CA TYR A 187 -28.52 -14.31 11.73
C TYR A 187 -28.42 -13.10 10.81
N THR A 188 -27.24 -12.49 10.72
CA THR A 188 -26.98 -11.27 9.92
C THR A 188 -25.97 -11.49 8.78
N GLN A 189 -25.42 -12.69 8.67
CA GLN A 189 -24.43 -13.06 7.65
C GLN A 189 -25.10 -13.32 6.29
N ARG A 190 -24.36 -13.19 5.18
CA ARG A 190 -24.86 -13.40 3.80
C ARG A 190 -25.22 -14.85 3.47
N SER A 191 -24.76 -15.79 4.28
CA SER A 191 -25.14 -17.19 4.22
C SER A 191 -25.02 -17.80 5.60
N GLY A 192 -25.79 -18.83 5.88
CA GLY A 192 -25.72 -19.54 7.15
C GLY A 192 -26.55 -20.82 7.13
N VAL A 193 -26.49 -21.55 8.24
CA VAL A 193 -27.23 -22.79 8.44
C VAL A 193 -28.10 -22.62 9.68
N VAL A 194 -29.35 -23.06 9.60
CA VAL A 194 -30.32 -23.05 10.70
C VAL A 194 -30.88 -24.47 10.83
N THR A 195 -30.97 -24.96 12.05
CA THR A 195 -31.48 -26.31 12.35
C THR A 195 -32.48 -26.27 13.49
N SER A 196 -33.29 -27.33 13.62
CA SER A 196 -33.91 -27.64 14.91
C SER A 196 -32.83 -27.84 15.99
N ALA A 197 -33.20 -27.64 17.25
CA ALA A 197 -32.29 -27.89 18.37
C ALA A 197 -31.84 -29.37 18.37
N ASP A 198 -30.58 -29.61 18.67
CA ASP A 198 -29.91 -30.93 18.71
C ASP A 198 -29.91 -31.76 17.41
N PHE A 199 -30.32 -31.18 16.27
CA PHE A 199 -30.27 -31.83 14.96
C PHE A 199 -28.87 -32.44 14.69
N PRO A 200 -28.77 -33.71 14.25
CA PRO A 200 -29.85 -34.59 13.74
C PRO A 200 -30.49 -35.52 14.80
N SER A 201 -30.29 -35.25 16.08
CA SER A 201 -30.96 -35.97 17.17
C SER A 201 -32.41 -35.50 17.29
N PRO A 202 -33.28 -36.27 17.99
CA PRO A 202 -34.66 -35.84 18.26
C PRO A 202 -34.70 -34.43 18.84
N TYR A 203 -35.62 -33.59 18.33
CA TYR A 203 -35.74 -32.23 18.84
C TYR A 203 -36.44 -32.20 20.20
N PRO A 204 -36.17 -31.17 21.04
CA PRO A 204 -36.84 -30.99 22.31
C PRO A 204 -38.35 -30.82 22.15
N LYS A 205 -39.11 -31.51 23.00
CA LYS A 205 -40.57 -31.36 23.13
C LYS A 205 -40.93 -30.01 23.76
N SER A 206 -42.18 -29.60 23.60
CA SER A 206 -42.81 -28.44 24.25
C SER A 206 -42.01 -27.14 24.08
N SER A 207 -41.44 -26.95 22.89
CA SER A 207 -40.52 -25.85 22.59
C SER A 207 -41.03 -24.97 21.44
N ASP A 208 -40.92 -23.66 21.62
CA ASP A 208 -41.22 -22.66 20.60
C ASP A 208 -39.93 -21.91 20.24
N CYS A 209 -39.34 -22.30 19.10
CA CYS A 209 -38.08 -21.73 18.62
C CYS A 209 -38.32 -20.67 17.54
N LEU A 210 -37.87 -19.44 17.81
CA LEU A 210 -37.89 -18.33 16.85
C LEU A 210 -36.49 -18.01 16.32
N TYR A 211 -36.25 -18.29 15.05
CA TYR A 211 -35.01 -17.93 14.35
C TYR A 211 -35.24 -16.71 13.46
N ARG A 212 -34.42 -15.67 13.62
CA ARG A 212 -34.51 -14.44 12.80
C ARG A 212 -33.31 -14.31 11.88
N ILE A 213 -33.56 -14.13 10.58
CA ILE A 213 -32.54 -13.80 9.59
C ILE A 213 -32.81 -12.38 9.11
N GLU A 214 -31.90 -11.44 9.40
CA GLU A 214 -32.07 -10.01 9.11
C GLU A 214 -30.82 -9.45 8.45
N LEU A 215 -30.96 -8.95 7.22
CA LEU A 215 -29.89 -8.31 6.46
C LEU A 215 -30.26 -6.89 6.04
N GLU A 216 -29.27 -6.17 5.52
CA GLU A 216 -29.45 -4.83 4.92
C GLU A 216 -30.48 -4.85 3.78
N GLU A 217 -31.22 -3.77 3.65
CA GLU A 217 -32.19 -3.56 2.57
C GLU A 217 -31.49 -3.66 1.20
N GLY A 218 -32.08 -4.42 0.26
CA GLY A 218 -31.51 -4.69 -1.07
C GLY A 218 -31.02 -6.12 -1.25
N PHE A 219 -30.88 -6.89 -0.17
CA PHE A 219 -30.71 -8.35 -0.22
C PHE A 219 -32.06 -9.08 -0.26
N PHE A 220 -32.08 -10.23 -0.93
CA PHE A 220 -33.17 -11.18 -0.95
C PHE A 220 -32.69 -12.53 -0.42
N ILE A 221 -33.34 -13.03 0.61
CA ILE A 221 -33.02 -14.29 1.25
C ILE A 221 -33.62 -15.44 0.43
N THR A 222 -32.83 -16.47 0.19
CA THR A 222 -33.29 -17.77 -0.31
C THR A 222 -33.01 -18.81 0.75
N LEU A 223 -34.03 -19.54 1.16
CA LEU A 223 -33.92 -20.70 2.05
C LEU A 223 -33.83 -21.97 1.22
N SER A 224 -32.97 -22.90 1.62
CA SER A 224 -32.82 -24.21 0.99
C SER A 224 -32.78 -25.27 2.08
N PHE A 225 -33.91 -25.95 2.28
CA PHE A 225 -34.01 -27.08 3.21
C PHE A 225 -33.26 -28.30 2.65
N GLU A 226 -32.59 -29.04 3.53
CA GLU A 226 -32.01 -30.34 3.18
C GLU A 226 -33.12 -31.38 2.99
N ASP A 227 -32.81 -32.47 2.30
CA ASP A 227 -33.76 -33.56 2.05
C ASP A 227 -34.09 -34.33 3.35
N SER A 228 -33.18 -34.34 4.33
CA SER A 228 -33.44 -34.89 5.66
C SER A 228 -34.38 -33.96 6.43
N PHE A 229 -35.64 -34.34 6.47
CA PHE A 229 -36.72 -33.59 7.09
C PHE A 229 -37.65 -34.58 7.79
N ASP A 230 -37.84 -34.42 9.09
CA ASP A 230 -38.61 -35.34 9.91
C ASP A 230 -39.25 -34.53 11.05
N VAL A 231 -40.51 -34.16 10.88
CA VAL A 231 -41.29 -33.37 11.83
C VAL A 231 -42.64 -34.05 11.99
N GLU A 232 -43.12 -34.22 13.22
CA GLU A 232 -44.34 -34.98 13.50
C GLU A 232 -45.56 -34.46 12.72
N ASP A 233 -46.32 -35.37 12.10
CA ASP A 233 -47.47 -35.05 11.27
C ASP A 233 -48.69 -35.92 11.57
N HIS A 234 -49.80 -35.62 10.88
CA HIS A 234 -51.01 -36.44 10.94
C HIS A 234 -51.51 -36.68 9.51
N PRO A 235 -51.96 -37.89 9.16
CA PRO A 235 -52.34 -38.23 7.78
C PRO A 235 -53.55 -37.44 7.27
N GLU A 236 -54.46 -37.01 8.16
CA GLU A 236 -55.72 -36.33 7.77
C GLU A 236 -55.76 -34.84 8.11
N VAL A 237 -54.88 -34.37 8.99
CA VAL A 237 -54.90 -32.99 9.51
C VAL A 237 -53.55 -32.38 9.24
N THR A 238 -53.52 -31.18 8.64
CA THR A 238 -52.27 -30.53 8.28
C THR A 238 -51.52 -30.04 9.53
N CYS A 239 -50.44 -30.72 9.88
CA CYS A 239 -49.48 -30.36 10.94
C CYS A 239 -50.14 -29.95 12.28
N PRO A 240 -50.92 -30.85 12.91
CA PRO A 240 -51.62 -30.54 14.16
C PRO A 240 -50.70 -30.56 15.40
N TYR A 241 -49.61 -31.31 15.34
CA TYR A 241 -48.64 -31.51 16.42
C TYR A 241 -47.50 -30.50 16.27
N ASP A 242 -46.55 -30.81 15.38
CA ASP A 242 -45.34 -30.04 15.19
C ASP A 242 -45.32 -29.35 13.84
N TYR A 243 -44.72 -28.16 13.77
CA TYR A 243 -44.65 -27.45 12.49
C TYR A 243 -43.60 -26.36 12.42
N ILE A 244 -43.18 -26.07 11.18
CA ILE A 244 -42.40 -24.89 10.82
C ILE A 244 -43.30 -23.87 10.11
N LYS A 245 -43.31 -22.62 10.58
CA LYS A 245 -43.91 -21.46 9.89
C LYS A 245 -42.84 -20.44 9.57
N ILE A 246 -42.84 -19.95 8.33
CA ILE A 246 -41.85 -18.99 7.85
C ILE A 246 -42.57 -17.71 7.46
N LYS A 247 -42.21 -16.59 8.09
CA LYS A 247 -42.72 -15.26 7.77
C LYS A 247 -41.64 -14.44 7.08
N ALA A 248 -41.91 -14.01 5.85
CA ALA A 248 -41.03 -13.17 5.05
C ALA A 248 -41.79 -11.92 4.59
N GLY A 249 -41.64 -10.82 5.34
CA GLY A 249 -42.43 -9.60 5.11
C GLY A 249 -43.93 -9.86 5.29
N HIS A 250 -44.71 -9.68 4.21
CA HIS A 250 -46.15 -9.93 4.19
C HIS A 250 -46.53 -11.36 3.76
N ARG A 251 -45.55 -12.19 3.38
CA ARG A 251 -45.78 -13.56 2.92
C ARG A 251 -45.50 -14.53 4.06
N GLU A 252 -46.36 -15.54 4.19
CA GLU A 252 -46.17 -16.65 5.12
C GLU A 252 -46.10 -17.96 4.32
N PHE A 253 -45.21 -18.85 4.74
CA PHE A 253 -45.03 -20.18 4.18
C PHE A 253 -45.20 -21.22 5.29
N GLY A 254 -45.77 -22.38 4.95
CA GLY A 254 -46.11 -23.43 5.90
C GLY A 254 -47.57 -23.37 6.38
N PRO A 255 -47.94 -24.08 7.45
CA PRO A 255 -47.07 -24.94 8.26
C PRO A 255 -46.45 -26.10 7.47
N PHE A 256 -45.21 -26.48 7.80
CA PHE A 256 -44.52 -27.62 7.22
C PHE A 256 -44.24 -28.68 8.30
N CYS A 257 -44.59 -29.93 8.00
CA CYS A 257 -44.39 -31.13 8.82
C CYS A 257 -44.28 -32.37 7.91
N GLY A 258 -44.05 -33.54 8.50
CA GLY A 258 -43.92 -34.84 7.85
C GLY A 258 -42.47 -35.15 7.44
N GLU A 259 -42.31 -36.09 6.51
CA GLU A 259 -40.99 -36.54 6.04
C GLU A 259 -40.50 -35.79 4.78
N LYS A 260 -41.34 -34.94 4.18
CA LYS A 260 -41.04 -34.29 2.90
C LYS A 260 -40.64 -32.83 3.09
N SER A 261 -39.36 -32.57 2.81
CA SER A 261 -38.78 -31.22 2.82
C SER A 261 -39.53 -30.24 1.89
N PRO A 262 -39.76 -28.97 2.30
CA PRO A 262 -40.33 -27.94 1.44
C PRO A 262 -39.37 -27.45 0.35
N GLY A 263 -38.09 -27.86 0.39
CA GLY A 263 -37.08 -27.55 -0.62
C GLY A 263 -36.64 -26.09 -0.62
N ARG A 264 -36.53 -25.48 -1.81
CA ARG A 264 -36.01 -24.12 -2.00
C ARG A 264 -37.12 -23.07 -1.99
N ILE A 265 -37.00 -22.06 -1.13
CA ILE A 265 -37.96 -20.96 -0.96
C ILE A 265 -37.27 -19.62 -1.24
N GLU A 266 -37.73 -18.91 -2.27
CA GLU A 266 -37.30 -17.54 -2.57
C GLU A 266 -38.21 -16.52 -1.87
N THR A 267 -37.68 -15.83 -0.86
CA THR A 267 -38.50 -14.97 -0.01
C THR A 267 -38.79 -13.62 -0.63
N GLN A 268 -37.85 -13.11 -1.44
CA GLN A 268 -37.86 -11.75 -2.00
C GLN A 268 -37.84 -10.65 -0.92
N THR A 269 -37.31 -10.96 0.26
CA THR A 269 -37.16 -10.03 1.39
C THR A 269 -35.76 -10.12 2.00
N ASN A 270 -35.33 -9.07 2.68
CA ASN A 270 -34.09 -9.04 3.47
C ASN A 270 -34.30 -9.48 4.94
N SER A 271 -35.53 -9.83 5.33
CA SER A 271 -35.87 -10.26 6.69
C SER A 271 -36.83 -11.46 6.65
N VAL A 272 -36.49 -12.49 7.42
CA VAL A 272 -37.24 -13.74 7.55
C VAL A 272 -37.28 -14.17 9.02
N GLN A 273 -38.46 -14.58 9.47
CA GLN A 273 -38.67 -15.21 10.79
C GLN A 273 -39.12 -16.65 10.59
N ILE A 274 -38.47 -17.59 11.26
CA ILE A 274 -38.79 -19.02 11.21
C ILE A 274 -39.22 -19.41 12.62
N LEU A 275 -40.49 -19.81 12.75
CA LEU A 275 -41.06 -20.37 13.96
C LEU A 275 -41.10 -21.89 13.82
N PHE A 276 -40.50 -22.61 14.76
CA PHE A 276 -40.65 -24.05 14.90
C PHE A 276 -41.32 -24.35 16.25
N HIS A 277 -42.45 -25.05 16.18
CA HIS A 277 -43.25 -25.45 17.32
C HIS A 277 -43.18 -26.97 17.47
N SER A 278 -42.92 -27.44 18.69
CA SER A 278 -43.03 -28.85 19.07
C SER A 278 -43.99 -29.04 20.26
N ASP A 279 -44.83 -30.06 20.19
CA ASP A 279 -45.76 -30.44 21.26
C ASP A 279 -45.09 -31.33 22.32
N ASN A 280 -45.87 -31.95 23.21
CA ASN A 280 -45.34 -32.72 24.34
C ASN A 280 -45.01 -34.20 24.00
N SER A 281 -44.99 -34.58 22.72
CA SER A 281 -44.76 -35.95 22.25
C SER A 281 -43.78 -36.00 21.07
N GLY A 282 -43.58 -37.19 20.48
CA GLY A 282 -42.70 -37.38 19.32
C GLY A 282 -41.20 -37.58 19.64
N GLU A 283 -40.49 -38.26 18.72
CA GLU A 283 -39.03 -38.48 18.77
C GLU A 283 -38.38 -38.16 17.41
N ASN A 284 -39.03 -37.29 16.63
CA ASN A 284 -38.65 -36.94 15.27
C ASN A 284 -37.34 -36.14 15.26
N ARG A 285 -36.53 -36.33 14.21
CA ARG A 285 -35.16 -35.80 14.12
C ARG A 285 -35.05 -34.33 13.75
N GLY A 286 -36.14 -33.74 13.25
CA GLY A 286 -36.26 -32.33 12.91
C GLY A 286 -35.76 -32.00 11.51
N TRP A 287 -35.12 -30.84 11.39
CA TRP A 287 -34.88 -30.22 10.10
C TRP A 287 -33.59 -29.40 10.07
N LYS A 288 -33.05 -29.25 8.87
CA LYS A 288 -31.89 -28.40 8.59
C LYS A 288 -32.10 -27.65 7.28
N LEU A 289 -31.76 -26.37 7.31
CA LEU A 289 -31.74 -25.52 6.12
C LEU A 289 -30.46 -24.70 6.06
N SER A 290 -30.06 -24.37 4.84
CA SER A 290 -29.10 -23.32 4.58
C SER A 290 -29.81 -22.13 3.97
N TYR A 291 -29.34 -20.92 4.25
CA TYR A 291 -29.81 -19.72 3.59
C TYR A 291 -28.67 -19.04 2.86
N THR A 292 -29.00 -18.43 1.72
CA THR A 292 -28.08 -17.62 0.92
C THR A 292 -28.79 -16.36 0.51
N VAL A 293 -28.07 -15.25 0.42
CA VAL A 293 -28.64 -13.99 -0.05
C VAL A 293 -28.17 -13.65 -1.45
N THR A 294 -29.07 -13.05 -2.22
CA THR A 294 -28.77 -12.48 -3.53
C THR A 294 -29.31 -11.07 -3.60
N GLY A 295 -28.64 -10.18 -4.32
CA GLY A 295 -29.14 -8.83 -4.58
C GLY A 295 -29.75 -8.67 -5.96
N ASN A 296 -30.33 -7.49 -6.22
CA ASN A 296 -30.67 -7.07 -7.57
C ASN A 296 -29.42 -7.11 -8.46
N PRO A 297 -29.51 -7.66 -9.69
CA PRO A 297 -28.38 -7.71 -10.60
C PRO A 297 -28.13 -6.35 -11.24
N CYS A 298 -26.86 -5.95 -11.34
CA CYS A 298 -26.46 -4.79 -12.11
C CYS A 298 -26.14 -5.16 -13.57
N PRO A 299 -26.34 -4.23 -14.53
CA PRO A 299 -25.94 -4.43 -15.92
C PRO A 299 -24.46 -4.79 -16.05
N LEU A 300 -24.13 -5.65 -17.02
CA LEU A 300 -22.74 -5.96 -17.34
C LEU A 300 -22.00 -4.72 -17.85
N VAL A 301 -20.83 -4.47 -17.27
CA VAL A 301 -19.96 -3.34 -17.61
C VAL A 301 -18.88 -3.77 -18.58
N GLN A 302 -18.64 -2.97 -19.62
CA GLN A 302 -17.53 -3.18 -20.55
C GLN A 302 -16.31 -2.38 -20.10
N PRO A 303 -15.09 -2.94 -20.16
CA PRO A 303 -13.89 -2.20 -19.81
C PRO A 303 -13.71 -0.99 -20.73
N PRO A 304 -13.22 0.15 -20.21
CA PRO A 304 -12.92 1.30 -21.05
C PRO A 304 -11.80 0.97 -22.03
N ILE A 305 -11.77 1.64 -23.18
CA ILE A 305 -10.68 1.50 -24.16
C ILE A 305 -9.35 1.82 -23.45
N ASN A 306 -8.35 0.96 -23.59
CA ASN A 306 -7.07 1.03 -22.87
C ASN A 306 -7.19 0.91 -21.34
N GLY A 307 -8.18 0.17 -20.83
CA GLY A 307 -8.28 -0.18 -19.42
C GLY A 307 -8.90 -1.53 -19.17
N LYS A 308 -9.11 -1.83 -17.89
CA LYS A 308 -9.62 -3.10 -17.37
C LYS A 308 -10.53 -2.87 -16.16
N ILE A 309 -11.34 -3.87 -15.85
CA ILE A 309 -12.26 -3.90 -14.70
C ILE A 309 -11.94 -5.14 -13.89
N GLU A 310 -11.74 -4.98 -12.58
CA GLU A 310 -11.41 -6.06 -11.66
C GLU A 310 -12.29 -6.00 -10.40
N PRO A 311 -12.87 -7.12 -9.92
CA PRO A 311 -12.87 -8.44 -10.56
C PRO A 311 -13.78 -8.46 -11.81
N SER A 312 -13.42 -9.26 -12.81
CA SER A 312 -14.27 -9.51 -13.98
C SER A 312 -15.19 -10.70 -13.71
N GLN A 313 -16.48 -10.43 -13.49
CA GLN A 313 -17.51 -11.43 -13.21
C GLN A 313 -18.55 -11.51 -14.34
N ALA A 314 -19.18 -12.68 -14.50
CA ALA A 314 -20.26 -12.89 -15.47
C ALA A 314 -21.58 -12.22 -15.06
N LYS A 315 -21.75 -11.92 -13.77
CA LYS A 315 -22.90 -11.24 -13.19
C LYS A 315 -22.44 -10.49 -11.95
N TYR A 316 -22.95 -9.27 -11.76
CA TYR A 316 -22.76 -8.48 -10.55
C TYR A 316 -24.11 -8.27 -9.87
N THR A 317 -24.12 -8.28 -8.55
CA THR A 317 -25.29 -8.07 -7.70
C THR A 317 -25.02 -7.02 -6.63
N PHE A 318 -26.06 -6.59 -5.92
CA PHE A 318 -25.97 -5.58 -4.86
C PHE A 318 -24.74 -5.75 -3.95
N LYS A 319 -24.04 -4.64 -3.68
CA LYS A 319 -22.76 -4.53 -2.94
C LYS A 319 -21.53 -5.09 -3.65
N ASP A 320 -21.65 -5.62 -4.86
CA ASP A 320 -20.45 -5.92 -5.65
C ASP A 320 -19.75 -4.63 -6.04
N GLN A 321 -18.43 -4.64 -5.88
CA GLN A 321 -17.57 -3.50 -6.18
C GLN A 321 -16.59 -3.90 -7.26
N VAL A 322 -16.39 -3.00 -8.22
CA VAL A 322 -15.38 -3.18 -9.26
C VAL A 322 -14.46 -1.97 -9.32
N VAL A 323 -13.19 -2.26 -9.56
CA VAL A 323 -12.13 -1.29 -9.71
C VAL A 323 -11.78 -1.18 -11.19
N ILE A 324 -11.95 0.01 -11.74
CA ILE A 324 -11.55 0.37 -13.09
C ILE A 324 -10.14 0.94 -13.02
N SER A 325 -9.24 0.41 -13.86
CA SER A 325 -7.88 0.90 -14.02
C SER A 325 -7.50 0.96 -15.49
N CYS A 326 -6.53 1.81 -15.82
CA CYS A 326 -6.04 1.97 -17.19
C CYS A 326 -4.73 1.19 -17.42
N ASN A 327 -4.46 0.88 -18.68
CA ASN A 327 -3.22 0.26 -19.12
C ASN A 327 -2.04 1.21 -18.90
N THR A 328 -0.82 0.67 -18.87
CA THR A 328 0.41 1.46 -18.74
C THR A 328 0.47 2.60 -19.76
N GLY A 329 0.74 3.82 -19.29
CA GLY A 329 0.75 5.03 -20.12
C GLY A 329 -0.61 5.72 -20.27
N TYR A 330 -1.62 5.25 -19.55
CA TYR A 330 -2.94 5.88 -19.46
C TYR A 330 -3.32 6.10 -17.99
N LYS A 331 -4.12 7.14 -17.74
CA LYS A 331 -4.72 7.46 -16.43
C LYS A 331 -6.23 7.47 -16.53
N VAL A 332 -6.89 7.11 -15.44
CA VAL A 332 -8.34 7.21 -15.35
C VAL A 332 -8.72 8.68 -15.28
N LEU A 333 -9.60 9.13 -16.18
CA LEU A 333 -10.11 10.49 -16.18
C LEU A 333 -11.61 10.46 -15.85
N LYS A 334 -11.97 11.09 -14.74
CA LYS A 334 -13.36 11.31 -14.33
C LYS A 334 -13.53 12.77 -13.93
N ASP A 335 -14.49 13.46 -14.55
CA ASP A 335 -14.83 14.86 -14.24
C ASP A 335 -13.60 15.81 -14.23
N ASN A 336 -12.70 15.63 -15.20
CA ASN A 336 -11.42 16.33 -15.35
C ASN A 336 -10.38 16.07 -14.25
N LEU A 337 -10.60 15.09 -13.38
CA LEU A 337 -9.63 14.64 -12.39
C LEU A 337 -8.98 13.32 -12.85
N GLU A 338 -7.65 13.29 -12.80
CA GLU A 338 -6.86 12.11 -13.14
C GLU A 338 -6.56 11.27 -11.89
N SER A 339 -6.73 9.95 -11.99
CA SER A 339 -6.40 9.00 -10.94
C SER A 339 -5.84 7.69 -11.51
N ASP A 340 -5.27 6.86 -10.64
CA ASP A 340 -4.75 5.54 -11.02
C ASP A 340 -5.87 4.50 -11.18
N SER A 341 -6.92 4.64 -10.37
CA SER A 341 -8.08 3.77 -10.38
C SER A 341 -9.35 4.52 -10.00
N PHE A 342 -10.50 3.96 -10.36
CA PHE A 342 -11.83 4.45 -9.97
C PHE A 342 -12.72 3.27 -9.60
N GLN A 343 -13.44 3.39 -8.49
CA GLN A 343 -14.27 2.31 -7.95
C GLN A 343 -15.75 2.64 -8.15
N ILE A 344 -16.52 1.65 -8.59
CA ILE A 344 -17.98 1.72 -8.65
C ILE A 344 -18.59 0.53 -7.91
N GLU A 345 -19.81 0.73 -7.42
CA GLU A 345 -20.55 -0.26 -6.62
C GLU A 345 -21.93 -0.51 -7.22
N CYS A 346 -22.39 -1.75 -7.17
CA CYS A 346 -23.75 -2.12 -7.54
C CYS A 346 -24.72 -1.77 -6.41
N LEU A 347 -25.63 -0.83 -6.67
CA LEU A 347 -26.59 -0.28 -5.72
C LEU A 347 -27.83 -1.17 -5.56
N LYS A 348 -28.65 -0.88 -4.54
CA LYS A 348 -29.82 -1.69 -4.17
C LYS A 348 -30.90 -1.75 -5.26
N ASP A 349 -30.96 -0.76 -6.14
CA ASP A 349 -31.90 -0.68 -7.26
C ASP A 349 -31.40 -1.42 -8.52
N GLY A 350 -30.23 -2.07 -8.46
CA GLY A 350 -29.61 -2.73 -9.60
C GLY A 350 -28.90 -1.78 -10.57
N THR A 351 -28.62 -0.53 -10.15
CA THR A 351 -27.80 0.40 -10.94
C THR A 351 -26.38 0.52 -10.39
N TRP A 352 -25.43 0.92 -11.23
CA TRP A 352 -24.08 1.23 -10.77
C TRP A 352 -24.01 2.64 -10.19
N SER A 353 -23.22 2.81 -9.13
CA SER A 353 -23.04 4.11 -8.45
C SER A 353 -22.51 5.22 -9.36
N ASN A 354 -21.77 4.86 -10.42
CA ASN A 354 -21.25 5.77 -11.41
C ASN A 354 -21.14 5.12 -12.79
N LYS A 355 -21.01 5.96 -13.82
CA LYS A 355 -20.64 5.53 -15.17
C LYS A 355 -19.15 5.21 -15.24
N ILE A 356 -18.79 4.31 -16.16
CA ILE A 356 -17.41 3.91 -16.41
C ILE A 356 -16.62 5.14 -16.92
N PRO A 357 -15.48 5.49 -16.30
CA PRO A 357 -14.63 6.60 -16.73
C PRO A 357 -13.85 6.26 -18.01
N ILE A 358 -13.18 7.26 -18.59
CA ILE A 358 -12.35 7.06 -19.78
C ILE A 358 -10.86 6.99 -19.40
N CYS A 359 -10.08 6.25 -20.19
CA CYS A 359 -8.62 6.23 -20.05
C CYS A 359 -7.99 7.27 -20.96
N LYS A 360 -7.41 8.30 -20.35
CA LYS A 360 -6.67 9.36 -21.04
C LYS A 360 -5.19 8.97 -21.12
N ILE A 361 -4.60 9.10 -22.31
CA ILE A 361 -3.17 8.84 -22.51
C ILE A 361 -2.34 9.86 -21.74
N ALA A 362 -1.26 9.43 -21.10
CA ALA A 362 -0.33 10.32 -20.43
C ALA A 362 0.33 11.27 -21.44
N ASP A 363 0.47 12.55 -21.05
CA ASP A 363 1.00 13.60 -21.91
C ASP A 363 2.11 14.36 -21.19
N CYS A 364 3.33 14.25 -21.72
CA CYS A 364 4.53 14.86 -21.17
C CYS A 364 4.62 16.38 -21.36
N GLN A 365 3.61 16.98 -22.01
CA GLN A 365 3.57 18.40 -22.32
C GLN A 365 4.75 18.83 -23.22
N ALA A 366 4.82 20.14 -23.48
CA ALA A 366 5.91 20.73 -24.24
C ALA A 366 7.26 20.39 -23.58
N PRO A 367 8.23 19.88 -24.34
CA PRO A 367 9.54 19.57 -23.79
C PRO A 367 10.26 20.83 -23.32
N PRO A 368 11.05 20.75 -22.23
CA PRO A 368 11.84 21.87 -21.75
C PRO A 368 12.78 22.44 -22.82
N GLU A 369 13.00 23.76 -22.80
CA GLU A 369 13.97 24.39 -23.70
C GLU A 369 15.42 24.05 -23.29
N LEU A 370 16.28 23.87 -24.29
CA LEU A 370 17.70 23.61 -24.10
C LEU A 370 18.51 24.89 -24.36
N GLU A 371 19.25 25.36 -23.36
CA GLU A 371 20.15 26.52 -23.48
C GLU A 371 21.17 26.27 -24.61
N HIS A 372 21.26 27.21 -25.57
CA HIS A 372 22.09 27.09 -26.78
C HIS A 372 21.79 25.88 -27.68
N GLY A 373 20.56 25.37 -27.60
CA GLY A 373 20.10 24.25 -28.40
C GLY A 373 18.66 24.41 -28.90
N PHE A 374 18.17 23.35 -29.51
CA PHE A 374 16.78 23.23 -29.98
C PHE A 374 16.34 21.77 -29.92
N VAL A 375 15.04 21.55 -29.98
CA VAL A 375 14.43 20.21 -29.94
C VAL A 375 13.75 19.90 -31.26
N THR A 376 13.83 18.63 -31.68
CA THR A 376 13.13 18.11 -32.85
C THR A 376 12.23 16.96 -32.42
N PHE A 377 11.01 16.91 -32.95
CA PHE A 377 10.08 15.81 -32.72
C PHE A 377 10.32 14.71 -33.74
N SER A 378 10.35 13.45 -33.29
CA SER A 378 10.47 12.30 -34.20
C SER A 378 9.21 12.11 -35.06
N SER A 379 8.08 12.65 -34.60
CA SER A 379 6.78 12.64 -35.26
C SER A 379 6.51 13.97 -35.97
N ARG A 380 5.91 13.92 -37.16
CA ARG A 380 5.49 15.13 -37.91
C ARG A 380 4.40 15.95 -37.22
N ASN A 381 3.67 15.33 -36.29
CA ASN A 381 2.56 15.97 -35.57
C ASN A 381 3.00 16.55 -34.21
N ASN A 382 4.30 16.59 -33.92
CA ASN A 382 4.85 17.09 -32.66
C ASN A 382 4.18 16.48 -31.42
N LEU A 383 3.98 15.16 -31.44
CA LEU A 383 3.32 14.45 -30.34
C LEU A 383 4.14 14.54 -29.05
N THR A 384 3.43 14.72 -27.93
CA THR A 384 3.98 14.78 -26.56
C THR A 384 3.43 13.67 -25.67
N THR A 385 2.58 12.80 -26.20
CA THR A 385 1.91 11.72 -25.46
C THR A 385 2.81 10.49 -25.28
N TYR A 386 2.40 9.57 -24.39
CA TYR A 386 3.14 8.36 -24.05
C TYR A 386 3.77 7.66 -25.27
N ARG A 387 5.07 7.35 -25.17
CA ARG A 387 5.95 6.81 -26.23
C ARG A 387 6.31 7.76 -27.38
N ALA A 388 5.85 9.01 -27.37
CA ALA A 388 6.42 10.01 -28.27
C ALA A 388 7.91 10.20 -27.98
N ALA A 389 8.69 10.55 -29.01
CA ALA A 389 10.13 10.72 -28.91
C ALA A 389 10.57 12.07 -29.48
N ILE A 390 11.49 12.72 -28.78
CA ILE A 390 12.12 13.99 -29.16
C ILE A 390 13.64 13.82 -29.14
N GLN A 391 14.33 14.67 -29.89
CA GLN A 391 15.79 14.72 -29.91
C GLN A 391 16.27 16.16 -29.75
N TYR A 392 17.16 16.38 -28.78
CA TYR A 392 17.83 17.65 -28.58
C TYR A 392 19.08 17.79 -29.44
N HIS A 393 19.33 19.02 -29.89
CA HIS A 393 20.47 19.41 -30.70
C HIS A 393 21.08 20.71 -30.16
N CYS A 394 22.40 20.84 -30.23
CA CYS A 394 23.09 22.11 -29.94
C CYS A 394 23.23 22.96 -31.21
N GLN A 395 23.35 24.28 -31.02
CA GLN A 395 23.56 25.23 -32.11
C GLN A 395 24.96 25.10 -32.73
N HIS A 396 25.06 24.26 -33.77
CA HIS A 396 26.29 24.09 -34.55
C HIS A 396 26.61 25.34 -35.40
N PRO A 397 27.89 25.70 -35.64
CA PRO A 397 29.13 25.07 -35.17
C PRO A 397 29.65 25.58 -33.81
N TYR A 398 28.91 26.47 -33.15
CA TYR A 398 29.42 27.22 -32.00
C TYR A 398 29.33 26.45 -30.68
N TYR A 399 28.39 25.50 -30.59
CA TYR A 399 28.20 24.66 -29.42
C TYR A 399 28.20 23.18 -29.81
N HIS A 400 28.70 22.34 -28.91
CA HIS A 400 28.64 20.88 -29.00
C HIS A 400 27.94 20.31 -27.77
N MET A 401 27.39 19.12 -27.91
CA MET A 401 26.61 18.48 -26.85
C MET A 401 27.53 17.72 -25.89
N ALA A 402 27.27 17.88 -24.59
CA ALA A 402 27.94 17.16 -23.52
C ALA A 402 26.89 16.59 -22.54
N PRO A 403 26.97 15.29 -22.19
CA PRO A 403 27.88 14.28 -22.75
C PRO A 403 27.52 13.90 -24.20
N ASN A 404 28.45 13.31 -24.95
CA ASN A 404 28.27 13.00 -26.38
C ASN A 404 27.39 11.74 -26.58
N HIS A 405 26.09 11.92 -26.40
CA HIS A 405 25.09 10.86 -26.58
C HIS A 405 24.00 11.31 -27.54
N THR A 406 23.25 10.35 -28.07
CA THR A 406 21.98 10.62 -28.73
C THR A 406 21.02 11.16 -27.66
N ALA A 407 20.88 12.49 -27.56
CA ALA A 407 20.01 13.17 -26.60
C ALA A 407 18.52 13.03 -26.96
N THR A 408 18.11 11.76 -27.10
CA THR A 408 16.76 11.33 -27.42
C THR A 408 16.00 11.10 -26.12
N TYR A 409 14.84 11.72 -25.97
CA TYR A 409 13.96 11.56 -24.82
C TYR A 409 12.65 10.95 -25.30
N THR A 410 12.10 10.05 -24.48
CA THR A 410 10.81 9.42 -24.71
C THR A 410 9.84 9.80 -23.61
N CYS A 411 8.58 10.03 -23.99
CA CYS A 411 7.53 10.31 -23.02
C CYS A 411 7.16 9.03 -22.28
N ASP A 412 7.45 8.99 -20.97
CA ASP A 412 7.22 7.81 -20.16
C ASP A 412 5.75 7.66 -19.71
N ALA A 413 5.44 6.56 -19.01
CA ALA A 413 4.09 6.26 -18.57
C ALA A 413 3.54 7.20 -17.48
N SER A 414 4.41 8.01 -16.86
CA SER A 414 4.06 9.01 -15.85
C SER A 414 3.84 10.41 -16.42
N GLY A 415 4.04 10.60 -17.73
CA GLY A 415 3.97 11.92 -18.36
C GLY A 415 5.24 12.74 -18.13
N VAL A 416 6.41 12.09 -18.09
CA VAL A 416 7.71 12.77 -17.98
C VAL A 416 8.64 12.37 -19.13
N TRP A 417 9.32 13.34 -19.73
CA TRP A 417 10.36 13.11 -20.73
C TRP A 417 11.59 12.45 -20.08
N ARG A 418 11.97 11.26 -20.55
CA ARG A 418 13.17 10.55 -20.07
C ARG A 418 14.10 10.12 -21.19
N ASN A 419 15.39 10.33 -20.95
CA ASN A 419 16.49 9.71 -21.67
C ASN A 419 16.98 8.47 -20.88
N GLU A 420 17.49 7.47 -21.58
CA GLU A 420 17.94 6.20 -20.98
C GLU A 420 19.11 6.38 -20.01
N GLU A 421 19.99 7.36 -20.26
CA GLU A 421 21.20 7.58 -19.48
C GLU A 421 21.07 8.79 -18.54
N LEU A 422 20.55 9.90 -19.05
CA LEU A 422 20.42 11.16 -18.29
C LEU A 422 19.15 11.22 -17.44
N GLY A 423 18.23 10.26 -17.60
CA GLY A 423 16.93 10.28 -16.97
C GLY A 423 16.16 11.54 -17.36
N THR A 424 15.83 12.39 -16.38
CA THR A 424 15.11 13.65 -16.60
C THR A 424 16.02 14.87 -16.76
N LYS A 425 17.34 14.72 -16.55
CA LYS A 425 18.29 15.84 -16.71
C LYS A 425 18.51 16.11 -18.20
N LEU A 426 18.52 17.38 -18.61
CA LEU A 426 18.82 17.77 -19.99
C LEU A 426 20.32 17.63 -20.31
N PRO A 427 20.70 17.41 -21.58
CA PRO A 427 22.09 17.57 -22.00
C PRO A 427 22.55 19.03 -21.83
N SER A 428 23.85 19.27 -21.91
CA SER A 428 24.42 20.62 -21.87
C SER A 428 25.10 20.97 -23.20
N CYS A 429 24.84 22.17 -23.73
CA CYS A 429 25.52 22.69 -24.91
C CYS A 429 26.74 23.52 -24.51
N ARG A 430 27.95 23.01 -24.79
CA ARG A 430 29.22 23.65 -24.44
C ARG A 430 29.82 24.37 -25.64
N ALA A 431 30.37 25.56 -25.42
CA ALA A 431 31.02 26.34 -26.46
C ALA A 431 32.21 25.58 -27.07
N VAL A 432 32.32 25.61 -28.39
CA VAL A 432 33.48 25.11 -29.14
C VAL A 432 34.58 26.18 -29.07
N CYS A 433 35.80 25.77 -28.72
CA CYS A 433 36.95 26.68 -28.66
C CYS A 433 37.86 26.56 -29.90
N GLY A 434 38.58 27.64 -30.22
CA GLY A 434 39.71 27.63 -31.14
C GLY A 434 39.38 27.29 -32.59
N ARG A 435 38.13 27.38 -33.03
CA ARG A 435 37.69 27.05 -34.40
C ARG A 435 36.98 28.24 -35.07
N PRO A 436 37.71 29.32 -35.38
CA PRO A 436 37.10 30.52 -35.93
C PRO A 436 36.34 30.20 -37.23
N ALA A 437 35.14 30.77 -37.39
CA ALA A 437 34.28 30.52 -38.55
C ALA A 437 34.96 30.96 -39.87
N ARG A 438 35.83 31.97 -39.80
CA ARG A 438 36.75 32.33 -40.87
C ARG A 438 38.12 31.73 -40.58
N PRO A 439 38.71 30.98 -41.52
CA PRO A 439 40.06 30.47 -41.33
C PRO A 439 41.03 31.65 -41.25
N LEU A 440 41.93 31.61 -40.27
CA LEU A 440 43.07 32.52 -40.23
C LEU A 440 43.94 32.29 -41.47
N PRO A 441 44.54 33.34 -42.05
CA PRO A 441 45.35 33.21 -43.26
C PRO A 441 46.45 32.17 -43.06
N GLY A 442 46.53 31.21 -43.99
CA GLY A 442 47.52 30.12 -43.96
C GLY A 442 48.96 30.65 -43.92
N ILE A 443 49.88 29.81 -43.41
CA ILE A 443 51.31 30.10 -43.27
C ILE A 443 51.96 30.21 -44.67
N ILE A 444 51.80 31.34 -45.35
CA ILE A 444 52.55 31.64 -46.59
C ILE A 444 53.87 32.35 -46.21
N LYS A 445 54.95 31.98 -46.92
CA LYS A 445 56.34 32.42 -46.72
C LYS A 445 56.47 33.91 -46.41
N ARG A 446 57.24 34.19 -45.34
CA ARG A 446 57.99 35.41 -45.02
C ARG A 446 57.31 36.72 -45.47
N ILE A 447 56.18 37.06 -44.84
CA ILE A 447 55.71 38.44 -44.84
C ILE A 447 56.14 39.09 -43.52
N ILE A 448 56.99 40.11 -43.64
CA ILE A 448 57.53 40.86 -42.50
C ILE A 448 56.64 42.09 -42.29
N GLY A 449 56.03 42.19 -41.10
CA GLY A 449 55.24 43.34 -40.65
C GLY A 449 53.78 43.01 -40.27
N GLY A 450 53.30 43.60 -39.18
CA GLY A 450 51.90 43.54 -38.74
C GLY A 450 50.91 43.99 -39.83
N ARG A 451 49.73 43.35 -39.83
CA ARG A 451 48.66 43.49 -40.83
C ARG A 451 47.33 43.78 -40.15
N ASN A 452 46.45 44.51 -40.83
CA ASN A 452 45.04 44.61 -40.44
C ASN A 452 44.44 43.21 -40.37
N ALA A 453 43.83 42.85 -39.25
CA ALA A 453 42.95 41.69 -39.17
C ALA A 453 41.69 41.94 -40.01
N GLU A 454 40.97 40.90 -40.39
CA GLU A 454 39.60 41.04 -40.86
C GLU A 454 38.62 40.71 -39.72
N PRO A 455 37.38 41.22 -39.75
CA PRO A 455 36.34 40.84 -38.80
C PRO A 455 36.18 39.30 -38.71
N GLY A 456 36.29 38.76 -37.51
CA GLY A 456 36.12 37.32 -37.23
C GLY A 456 37.40 36.48 -37.33
N PHE A 457 38.56 37.06 -37.66
CA PHE A 457 39.85 36.34 -37.63
C PHE A 457 40.21 35.88 -36.21
N PHE A 458 40.08 36.77 -35.23
CA PHE A 458 40.41 36.51 -33.82
C PHE A 458 39.15 36.68 -32.96
N PRO A 459 38.20 35.73 -32.98
CA PRO A 459 36.91 35.86 -32.31
C PRO A 459 37.01 35.80 -30.78
N TRP A 460 38.16 35.39 -30.24
CA TRP A 460 38.47 35.45 -28.81
C TRP A 460 39.04 36.79 -28.37
N GLN A 461 39.43 37.67 -29.30
CA GLN A 461 40.09 38.93 -28.95
C GLN A 461 39.17 39.81 -28.11
N ALA A 462 39.67 40.19 -26.94
CA ALA A 462 39.00 41.11 -26.03
C ALA A 462 39.82 42.39 -25.86
N LEU A 463 39.18 43.55 -25.98
CA LEU A 463 39.75 44.82 -25.53
C LEU A 463 39.30 45.08 -24.10
N ILE A 464 40.26 45.22 -23.19
CA ILE A 464 40.03 45.57 -21.80
C ILE A 464 40.30 47.06 -21.64
N VAL A 465 39.29 47.82 -21.24
CA VAL A 465 39.42 49.25 -20.96
C VAL A 465 39.31 49.45 -19.46
N VAL A 466 40.33 50.08 -18.86
CA VAL A 466 40.35 50.43 -17.45
C VAL A 466 40.28 51.94 -17.30
N GLU A 467 39.26 52.39 -16.59
CA GLU A 467 39.06 53.79 -16.21
C GLU A 467 39.02 53.89 -14.68
N ASP A 468 40.20 54.12 -14.07
CA ASP A 468 40.33 54.23 -12.62
C ASP A 468 39.84 55.59 -12.13
N MET A 469 38.54 55.64 -11.82
CA MET A 469 37.85 56.82 -11.30
C MET A 469 38.23 57.16 -9.85
N SER A 470 39.08 56.35 -9.20
CA SER A 470 39.55 56.64 -7.83
C SER A 470 40.69 57.67 -7.79
N ARG A 471 41.23 58.06 -8.95
CA ARG A 471 42.36 59.01 -9.09
C ARG A 471 41.91 60.31 -9.75
N VAL A 472 42.64 61.40 -9.46
CA VAL A 472 42.38 62.73 -10.04
C VAL A 472 43.66 63.27 -10.69
N PRO A 473 43.69 63.49 -12.02
CA PRO A 473 42.65 63.14 -12.99
C PRO A 473 42.44 61.61 -13.11
N ASN A 474 41.31 61.18 -13.66
CA ASN A 474 41.03 59.75 -13.91
C ASN A 474 42.19 59.13 -14.69
N ASP A 475 42.72 58.03 -14.17
CA ASP A 475 43.78 57.29 -14.84
C ASP A 475 43.15 56.29 -15.80
N LYS A 476 43.60 56.27 -17.06
CA LYS A 476 43.01 55.44 -18.12
C LYS A 476 44.08 54.69 -18.88
N TRP A 477 43.90 53.39 -18.99
CA TRP A 477 44.71 52.54 -19.84
C TRP A 477 43.88 51.41 -20.43
N PHE A 478 44.49 50.68 -21.35
CA PHE A 478 43.85 49.59 -22.05
C PHE A 478 44.82 48.40 -22.12
N GLY A 479 44.25 47.22 -22.28
CA GLY A 479 44.99 46.00 -22.51
C GLY A 479 44.19 45.06 -23.39
N SER A 480 44.81 43.95 -23.73
CA SER A 480 44.20 42.88 -24.52
C SER A 480 43.90 41.68 -23.63
N GLY A 481 42.96 40.84 -24.07
CA GLY A 481 42.67 39.56 -23.45
C GLY A 481 42.14 38.57 -24.48
N ALA A 482 41.99 37.32 -24.05
CA ALA A 482 41.41 36.25 -24.85
C ALA A 482 40.25 35.58 -24.12
N LEU A 483 39.11 35.48 -24.79
CA LEU A 483 37.92 34.79 -24.30
C LEU A 483 38.23 33.29 -24.12
N LEU A 484 37.96 32.74 -22.94
CA LEU A 484 38.12 31.31 -22.60
C LEU A 484 36.78 30.56 -22.59
N SER A 485 35.68 31.25 -22.30
CA SER A 485 34.33 30.69 -22.27
C SER A 485 33.29 31.77 -22.58
N ASP A 486 32.00 31.46 -22.41
CA ASP A 486 30.92 32.46 -22.45
C ASP A 486 31.02 33.56 -21.38
N SER A 487 31.93 33.44 -20.41
CA SER A 487 31.95 34.28 -19.21
C SER A 487 33.33 34.58 -18.64
N TRP A 488 34.41 34.04 -19.24
CA TRP A 488 35.77 34.21 -18.73
C TRP A 488 36.72 34.73 -19.81
N VAL A 489 37.56 35.71 -19.43
CA VAL A 489 38.62 36.27 -20.28
C VAL A 489 39.96 36.12 -19.56
N LEU A 490 40.97 35.65 -20.30
CA LEU A 490 42.37 35.52 -19.90
C LEU A 490 43.16 36.77 -20.30
N THR A 491 44.01 37.28 -19.42
CA THR A 491 44.90 38.40 -19.70
C THR A 491 46.12 38.36 -18.77
N ALA A 492 47.02 39.34 -18.87
CA ALA A 492 48.17 39.51 -17.99
C ALA A 492 47.76 40.21 -16.67
N ALA A 493 48.41 39.87 -15.56
CA ALA A 493 48.13 40.47 -14.25
C ALA A 493 48.50 41.96 -14.21
N HIS A 494 49.57 42.36 -14.88
CA HIS A 494 50.02 43.75 -14.91
C HIS A 494 48.98 44.69 -15.55
N VAL A 495 48.14 44.19 -16.47
CA VAL A 495 47.05 44.95 -17.11
C VAL A 495 45.98 45.35 -16.10
N LEU A 496 45.72 44.49 -15.11
CA LEU A 496 44.63 44.64 -14.15
C LEU A 496 45.11 45.01 -12.74
N ARG A 497 46.38 45.34 -12.57
CA ARG A 497 46.94 45.79 -11.30
C ARG A 497 46.73 47.29 -11.12
N SER A 498 46.31 47.72 -9.94
CA SER A 498 46.27 49.14 -9.57
C SER A 498 47.68 49.71 -9.40
N GLN A 499 47.96 50.87 -10.00
CA GLN A 499 49.29 51.50 -10.04
C GLN A 499 49.68 52.16 -8.71
N ARG A 500 50.38 51.48 -7.81
CA ARG A 500 50.75 52.04 -6.48
C ARG A 500 52.23 52.31 -6.31
N ARG A 501 52.59 53.19 -5.35
CA ARG A 501 53.99 53.49 -4.97
C ARG A 501 54.58 52.39 -4.09
N ASP A 502 53.76 51.70 -3.30
CA ASP A 502 54.17 50.54 -2.52
C ASP A 502 54.14 49.27 -3.38
N LYS A 503 54.78 48.20 -2.88
CA LYS A 503 54.90 46.93 -3.62
C LYS A 503 53.66 46.02 -3.48
N THR A 504 52.53 46.56 -3.01
CA THR A 504 51.32 45.75 -2.81
C THR A 504 50.64 45.45 -4.15
N VAL A 505 50.26 44.19 -4.34
CA VAL A 505 49.58 43.73 -5.55
C VAL A 505 48.09 43.70 -5.29
N ILE A 506 47.38 44.69 -5.83
CA ILE A 506 45.93 44.84 -5.66
C ILE A 506 45.30 44.98 -7.04
N PRO A 507 44.25 44.20 -7.37
CA PRO A 507 43.53 44.37 -8.62
C PRO A 507 42.83 45.74 -8.68
N VAL A 508 42.63 46.25 -9.88
CA VAL A 508 41.72 47.37 -10.10
C VAL A 508 40.30 47.01 -9.66
N SER A 509 39.52 48.02 -9.24
CA SER A 509 38.11 47.82 -8.94
C SER A 509 37.38 47.33 -10.19
N LYS A 510 36.55 46.30 -10.05
CA LYS A 510 35.81 45.70 -11.17
C LYS A 510 34.89 46.69 -11.88
N GLU A 511 34.39 47.70 -11.17
CA GLU A 511 33.53 48.77 -11.70
C GLU A 511 34.29 49.69 -12.66
N HIS A 512 35.63 49.69 -12.61
CA HIS A 512 36.50 50.48 -13.47
C HIS A 512 36.87 49.76 -14.77
N VAL A 513 36.45 48.50 -14.94
CA VAL A 513 36.84 47.65 -16.07
C VAL A 513 35.65 47.35 -16.97
N THR A 514 35.81 47.61 -18.26
CA THR A 514 34.87 47.21 -19.30
C THR A 514 35.59 46.35 -20.34
N VAL A 515 34.98 45.23 -20.71
CA VAL A 515 35.50 44.31 -21.73
C VAL A 515 34.68 44.46 -23.00
N TYR A 516 35.35 44.60 -24.14
CA TYR A 516 34.73 44.61 -25.47
C TYR A 516 35.16 43.39 -26.28
N LEU A 517 34.20 42.66 -26.81
CA LEU A 517 34.35 41.50 -27.69
C LEU A 517 33.72 41.79 -29.05
N ALA A 518 34.08 41.05 -30.09
CA ALA A 518 33.69 41.33 -31.48
C ALA A 518 34.01 42.77 -31.96
N LEU A 519 34.90 43.47 -31.25
CA LEU A 519 35.37 44.79 -31.63
C LEU A 519 36.49 44.60 -32.66
N HIS A 520 36.35 45.22 -33.82
CA HIS A 520 37.39 45.21 -34.86
C HIS A 520 38.00 46.60 -35.06
N ASP A 521 37.14 47.62 -35.13
CA ASP A 521 37.50 49.04 -35.21
C ASP A 521 37.12 49.73 -33.89
N VAL A 522 38.10 50.27 -33.16
CA VAL A 522 37.92 50.87 -31.83
C VAL A 522 37.03 52.12 -31.89
N ARG A 523 36.83 52.72 -33.08
CA ARG A 523 35.92 53.85 -33.30
C ARG A 523 34.46 53.40 -33.33
N ASN A 524 34.20 52.13 -33.64
CA ASN A 524 32.86 51.56 -33.77
C ASN A 524 32.50 50.68 -32.55
N LYS A 525 32.45 51.29 -31.37
CA LYS A 525 32.12 50.58 -30.12
C LYS A 525 30.65 50.17 -30.00
N MET A 526 29.77 50.71 -30.85
CA MET A 526 28.32 50.45 -30.81
C MET A 526 27.96 49.05 -31.31
N GLU A 527 28.75 48.50 -32.23
CA GLU A 527 28.54 47.16 -32.78
C GLU A 527 29.28 46.06 -32.00
N ALA A 528 30.10 46.42 -31.02
CA ALA A 528 30.83 45.49 -30.18
C ALA A 528 29.99 44.97 -29.01
N VAL A 529 30.27 43.73 -28.60
CA VAL A 529 29.68 43.14 -27.40
C VAL A 529 30.45 43.68 -26.19
N ASN A 530 29.87 44.64 -25.47
CA ASN A 530 30.44 45.15 -24.22
C ASN A 530 29.95 44.33 -23.02
N ARG A 531 30.82 44.14 -22.03
CA ARG A 531 30.50 43.44 -20.78
C ARG A 531 31.17 44.13 -19.61
N THR A 532 30.40 44.29 -18.53
CA THR A 532 30.93 44.71 -17.22
C THR A 532 31.51 43.50 -16.49
N VAL A 533 32.37 43.76 -15.52
CA VAL A 533 33.13 42.72 -14.82
C VAL A 533 32.47 42.35 -13.49
N GLU A 534 32.25 41.06 -13.26
CA GLU A 534 31.78 40.50 -11.98
C GLU A 534 32.93 40.35 -10.99
N ARG A 535 34.08 39.87 -11.47
CA ARG A 535 35.25 39.54 -10.66
C ARG A 535 36.55 39.63 -11.45
N ILE A 536 37.59 40.13 -10.80
CA ILE A 536 38.98 40.14 -11.29
C ILE A 536 39.82 39.25 -10.38
N ILE A 537 40.67 38.42 -10.97
CA ILE A 537 41.54 37.49 -10.24
C ILE A 537 42.95 37.61 -10.81
N LEU A 538 43.87 38.18 -10.03
CA LEU A 538 45.31 38.14 -10.34
C LEU A 538 45.90 36.84 -9.78
N HIS A 539 46.95 36.32 -10.41
CA HIS A 539 47.73 35.22 -9.82
C HIS A 539 48.34 35.64 -8.48
N GLU A 540 48.24 34.78 -7.48
CA GLU A 540 48.63 35.07 -6.10
C GLU A 540 50.14 35.36 -5.95
N GLU A 541 50.95 34.76 -6.83
CA GLU A 541 52.41 34.89 -6.85
C GLU A 541 52.91 35.93 -7.87
N PHE A 542 52.02 36.78 -8.42
CA PHE A 542 52.42 37.81 -9.37
C PHE A 542 53.41 38.81 -8.74
N ASP A 543 54.60 38.91 -9.31
CA ASP A 543 55.68 39.78 -8.83
C ASP A 543 55.87 40.99 -9.76
N ILE A 544 55.63 42.19 -9.24
CA ILE A 544 55.73 43.45 -9.99
C ILE A 544 57.17 43.86 -10.34
N GLN A 545 58.19 43.25 -9.73
CA GLN A 545 59.58 43.61 -9.97
C GLN A 545 60.11 42.93 -11.24
N ASN A 546 59.82 41.64 -11.40
CA ASN A 546 60.33 40.80 -12.50
C ASN A 546 59.24 40.28 -13.44
N TYR A 547 57.96 40.61 -13.17
CA TYR A 547 56.80 40.17 -13.93
C TYR A 547 56.60 38.64 -13.96
N ASN A 548 57.17 37.92 -13.00
CA ASN A 548 56.92 36.49 -12.87
C ASN A 548 55.45 36.24 -12.45
N HIS A 549 54.86 35.16 -12.95
CA HIS A 549 53.43 34.84 -12.78
C HIS A 549 52.46 35.92 -13.27
N ASP A 550 52.80 36.59 -14.39
CA ASP A 550 51.98 37.64 -14.99
C ASP A 550 50.77 37.08 -15.77
N ILE A 551 49.76 36.64 -15.03
CA ILE A 551 48.51 36.06 -15.54
C ILE A 551 47.32 36.44 -14.66
N ALA A 552 46.17 36.72 -15.28
CA ALA A 552 44.94 37.09 -14.60
C ALA A 552 43.69 36.64 -15.37
N LEU A 553 42.58 36.56 -14.64
CA LEU A 553 41.25 36.23 -15.15
C LEU A 553 40.25 37.34 -14.86
N VAL A 554 39.37 37.56 -15.83
CA VAL A 554 38.22 38.46 -15.72
C VAL A 554 36.95 37.64 -15.92
N LYS A 555 36.09 37.62 -14.90
CA LYS A 555 34.73 37.04 -15.00
C LYS A 555 33.76 38.12 -15.47
N LEU A 556 33.08 37.88 -16.58
CA LEU A 556 32.06 38.75 -17.15
C LEU A 556 30.76 38.62 -16.33
N LYS A 557 30.08 39.75 -16.10
CA LYS A 557 28.82 39.78 -15.35
C LYS A 557 27.65 39.11 -16.08
N GLU A 558 27.66 39.21 -17.41
CA GLU A 558 26.67 38.58 -18.29
C GLU A 558 27.38 37.72 -19.31
N LYS A 559 26.81 36.53 -19.59
CA LYS A 559 27.35 35.62 -20.60
C LYS A 559 27.36 36.28 -21.99
N VAL A 560 28.27 35.85 -22.84
CA VAL A 560 28.30 36.19 -24.26
C VAL A 560 27.82 35.01 -25.10
N THR A 561 27.05 35.31 -26.13
CA THR A 561 26.57 34.31 -27.09
C THR A 561 27.64 34.05 -28.13
N MET A 562 27.94 32.77 -28.36
CA MET A 562 28.92 32.38 -29.37
C MET A 562 28.38 32.63 -30.78
N GLY A 563 29.27 33.03 -31.68
CA GLY A 563 28.94 33.31 -33.07
C GLY A 563 30.18 33.51 -33.92
N ASN A 564 30.00 34.02 -35.14
CA ASN A 564 31.09 34.22 -36.09
C ASN A 564 32.20 35.18 -35.60
N TYR A 565 31.87 36.08 -34.66
CA TYR A 565 32.78 37.13 -34.18
C TYR A 565 33.13 37.01 -32.68
N VAL A 566 32.50 36.07 -31.97
CA VAL A 566 32.72 35.81 -30.54
C VAL A 566 32.83 34.31 -30.35
N MET A 567 34.02 33.83 -30.01
CA MET A 567 34.31 32.42 -29.77
C MET A 567 35.54 32.29 -28.89
N PRO A 568 35.57 31.38 -27.91
CA PRO A 568 36.73 31.23 -27.06
C PRO A 568 37.94 30.65 -27.79
N VAL A 569 39.14 30.98 -27.32
CA VAL A 569 40.37 30.27 -27.66
C VAL A 569 40.49 29.02 -26.78
N CYS A 570 41.16 27.97 -27.26
CA CYS A 570 41.42 26.82 -26.41
C CYS A 570 42.58 27.10 -25.44
N LEU A 571 42.48 26.55 -24.23
CA LEU A 571 43.63 26.41 -23.34
C LEU A 571 44.47 25.19 -23.76
N PRO A 572 45.78 25.16 -23.47
CA PRO A 572 46.61 23.97 -23.62
C PRO A 572 46.02 22.81 -22.82
N GLN A 573 45.79 21.66 -23.47
CA GLN A 573 45.17 20.48 -22.86
C GLN A 573 45.93 19.19 -23.12
N PHE A 574 46.55 19.07 -24.29
CA PHE A 574 47.29 17.86 -24.67
C PHE A 574 48.73 17.91 -24.16
N GLU A 575 49.35 16.75 -23.96
CA GLU A 575 50.71 16.64 -23.41
C GLU A 575 51.72 17.49 -24.20
N HIS A 576 51.67 17.45 -25.53
CA HIS A 576 52.52 18.26 -26.41
C HIS A 576 52.21 19.77 -26.36
N GLU A 577 50.99 20.17 -25.98
CA GLU A 577 50.64 21.57 -25.76
C GLU A 577 51.10 22.05 -24.38
N LEU A 578 51.10 21.16 -23.39
CA LEU A 578 51.49 21.44 -22.01
C LEU A 578 53.01 21.61 -21.85
N GLU A 579 53.81 20.95 -22.70
CA GLU A 579 55.25 21.21 -22.83
C GLU A 579 55.55 22.68 -23.18
N GLY A 580 54.60 23.35 -23.83
CA GLY A 580 54.69 24.72 -24.31
C GLY A 580 55.35 24.83 -25.70
N PRO A 581 55.50 26.04 -26.23
CA PRO A 581 55.93 26.22 -27.61
C PRO A 581 57.42 25.88 -27.83
N HIS A 582 57.70 25.00 -28.81
CA HIS A 582 59.08 24.71 -29.21
C HIS A 582 59.73 25.88 -29.98
N PRO A 583 61.06 26.05 -29.91
CA PRO A 583 61.78 27.07 -30.68
C PRO A 583 61.49 26.99 -32.19
N ASN A 584 61.44 28.14 -32.85
CA ASN A 584 61.06 28.34 -34.26
C ASN A 584 59.59 28.03 -34.61
N THR A 585 58.76 27.60 -33.65
CA THR A 585 57.32 27.49 -33.87
C THR A 585 56.74 28.87 -34.10
N LEU A 586 55.86 29.01 -35.09
CA LEU A 586 55.26 30.28 -35.45
C LEU A 586 53.91 30.43 -34.77
N GLY A 587 53.76 31.48 -33.97
CA GLY A 587 52.47 31.88 -33.41
C GLY A 587 51.96 33.21 -33.97
N LEU A 588 50.70 33.50 -33.68
CA LEU A 588 50.05 34.76 -34.00
C LEU A 588 49.75 35.52 -32.73
N VAL A 589 49.94 36.84 -32.77
CA VAL A 589 49.49 37.77 -31.73
C VAL A 589 48.63 38.83 -32.40
N ALA A 590 47.51 39.18 -31.77
CA ALA A 590 46.62 40.22 -32.23
C ALA A 590 46.42 41.29 -31.14
N GLY A 591 46.32 42.55 -31.54
CA GLY A 591 46.14 43.67 -30.63
C GLY A 591 46.06 45.03 -31.34
N TRP A 592 45.84 46.07 -30.54
CA TRP A 592 45.68 47.46 -30.99
C TRP A 592 46.88 48.34 -30.62
N GLY A 593 48.06 47.74 -30.42
CA GLY A 593 49.27 48.44 -29.98
C GLY A 593 49.75 49.62 -30.85
N ILE A 594 50.75 50.34 -30.34
CA ILE A 594 51.31 51.56 -30.95
C ILE A 594 51.96 51.25 -32.31
N SER A 595 51.58 52.00 -33.35
CA SER A 595 51.98 51.74 -34.74
C SER A 595 53.09 52.66 -35.29
N ASN A 596 53.54 53.68 -34.55
CA ASN A 596 54.57 54.66 -35.00
C ASN A 596 55.76 54.74 -34.02
N PRO A 597 57.02 54.53 -34.49
CA PRO A 597 58.22 54.48 -33.63
C PRO A 597 58.87 55.83 -33.27
N ASN A 598 58.44 56.96 -33.84
CA ASN A 598 59.16 58.25 -33.73
C ASN A 598 58.78 59.15 -32.52
N ILE A 599 58.14 58.64 -31.47
CA ILE A 599 57.58 59.47 -30.40
C ILE A 599 58.09 58.98 -29.03
N THR A 600 58.63 59.88 -28.21
CA THR A 600 59.13 59.59 -26.87
C THR A 600 58.02 59.61 -25.81
N VAL A 601 58.24 58.92 -24.69
CA VAL A 601 57.27 58.75 -23.60
C VAL A 601 56.74 60.08 -23.02
N ASP A 602 57.52 61.16 -23.11
CA ASP A 602 57.13 62.49 -22.62
C ASP A 602 56.06 63.19 -23.50
N GLU A 603 55.96 62.85 -24.79
CA GLU A 603 54.90 63.37 -25.68
C GLU A 603 53.54 62.67 -25.47
N ILE A 604 53.53 61.48 -24.86
CA ILE A 604 52.34 60.66 -24.56
C ILE A 604 51.47 61.32 -23.47
N ILE A 605 52.12 61.95 -22.49
CA ILE A 605 51.44 62.50 -21.30
C ILE A 605 50.74 63.84 -21.60
N SER A 606 51.16 64.54 -22.66
CA SER A 606 50.77 65.94 -22.90
C SER A 606 49.60 66.13 -23.88
N SER A 607 49.24 65.13 -24.69
CA SER A 607 48.32 65.33 -25.84
C SER A 607 46.95 64.65 -25.75
N GLY A 608 46.69 63.81 -24.75
CA GLY A 608 45.33 63.34 -24.43
C GLY A 608 44.60 62.47 -25.47
N MET A 609 45.09 62.25 -26.71
CA MET A 609 44.50 61.28 -27.65
C MET A 609 45.33 61.01 -28.92
N ARG A 610 45.40 59.72 -29.32
CA ARG A 610 45.68 59.11 -30.66
C ARG A 610 47.12 58.66 -31.01
N THR A 611 47.54 57.50 -30.49
CA THR A 611 48.72 56.75 -31.03
C THR A 611 48.52 55.24 -31.16
N LEU A 612 47.30 54.72 -30.93
CA LEU A 612 46.93 53.31 -31.14
C LEU A 612 46.37 53.08 -32.54
N SER A 613 46.54 51.87 -33.06
CA SER A 613 45.85 51.47 -34.29
C SER A 613 44.34 51.44 -34.06
N ASP A 614 43.57 52.16 -34.88
CA ASP A 614 42.10 52.11 -34.83
C ASP A 614 41.56 50.71 -35.18
N ILE A 615 42.30 49.96 -36.00
CA ILE A 615 41.91 48.65 -36.53
C ILE A 615 42.76 47.57 -35.86
N LEU A 616 42.14 46.46 -35.44
CA LEU A 616 42.85 45.31 -34.87
C LEU A 616 43.95 44.84 -35.83
N GLN A 617 45.19 44.77 -35.34
CA GLN A 617 46.33 44.26 -36.08
C GLN A 617 46.66 42.84 -35.63
N TYR A 618 47.38 42.10 -36.46
CA TYR A 618 48.05 40.88 -36.04
C TYR A 618 49.44 40.76 -36.64
N VAL A 619 50.32 40.06 -35.91
CA VAL A 619 51.69 39.76 -36.33
C VAL A 619 51.98 38.28 -36.12
N LYS A 620 52.91 37.77 -36.92
CA LYS A 620 53.38 36.40 -36.85
C LYS A 620 54.83 36.37 -36.37
N LEU A 621 55.07 35.68 -35.27
CA LEU A 621 56.35 35.68 -34.57
C LEU A 621 56.86 34.25 -34.34
N PRO A 622 58.16 33.99 -34.60
CA PRO A 622 58.78 32.73 -34.21
C PRO A 622 59.13 32.74 -32.72
N VAL A 623 58.96 31.58 -32.09
CA VAL A 623 59.42 31.33 -30.72
C VAL A 623 60.94 31.28 -30.70
N VAL A 624 61.55 32.02 -29.78
CA VAL A 624 63.00 32.11 -29.62
C VAL A 624 63.45 31.05 -28.62
N LEU A 625 64.68 30.54 -28.80
CA LEU A 625 65.28 29.63 -27.84
C LEU A 625 65.40 30.29 -26.46
N HIS A 626 64.88 29.65 -25.41
CA HIS A 626 64.80 30.24 -24.07
C HIS A 626 66.16 30.74 -23.55
N ALA A 627 67.21 29.93 -23.69
CA ALA A 627 68.57 30.30 -23.30
C ALA A 627 69.07 31.56 -24.03
N GLU A 628 68.78 31.69 -25.32
CA GLU A 628 69.17 32.86 -26.11
C GLU A 628 68.46 34.12 -25.61
N CYS A 629 67.14 34.03 -25.36
CA CYS A 629 66.38 35.15 -24.86
C CYS A 629 66.84 35.59 -23.47
N LYS A 630 67.06 34.62 -22.57
CA LYS A 630 67.56 34.86 -21.22
C LYS A 630 68.91 35.58 -21.23
N THR A 631 69.87 35.09 -22.01
CA THR A 631 71.18 35.73 -22.16
C THR A 631 71.08 37.15 -22.75
N SER A 632 70.16 37.38 -23.70
CA SER A 632 69.94 38.71 -24.26
C SER A 632 69.54 39.72 -23.18
N TYR A 633 68.60 39.38 -22.31
CA TYR A 633 68.12 40.28 -21.25
C TYR A 633 69.11 40.42 -20.08
N GLU A 634 69.79 39.35 -19.68
CA GLU A 634 70.85 39.40 -18.67
C GLU A 634 72.01 40.33 -19.06
N SER A 635 72.30 40.44 -20.36
CA SER A 635 73.35 41.34 -20.88
C SER A 635 72.98 42.82 -20.86
N ARG A 636 71.69 43.16 -20.68
CA ARG A 636 71.15 44.52 -20.81
C ARG A 636 70.73 45.14 -19.48
N SER A 637 70.25 44.34 -18.53
CA SER A 637 69.75 44.85 -17.25
C SER A 637 69.81 43.79 -16.15
N GLY A 638 70.22 44.18 -14.93
CA GLY A 638 70.21 43.29 -13.77
C GLY A 638 68.85 43.14 -13.07
N ASN A 639 67.83 43.89 -13.50
CA ASN A 639 66.51 43.93 -12.84
C ASN A 639 65.45 43.02 -13.50
N TYR A 640 65.71 42.53 -14.72
CA TYR A 640 64.75 41.71 -15.47
C TYR A 640 65.38 40.39 -15.87
N SER A 641 64.79 39.27 -15.42
CA SER A 641 65.26 37.92 -15.72
C SER A 641 64.14 37.09 -16.33
N VAL A 642 64.40 36.47 -17.48
CA VAL A 642 63.47 35.53 -18.11
C VAL A 642 63.45 34.23 -17.28
N THR A 643 62.28 33.87 -16.75
CA THR A 643 62.08 32.67 -15.90
C THR A 643 61.60 31.46 -16.71
N GLU A 644 61.53 30.27 -16.09
CA GLU A 644 60.95 29.06 -16.71
C GLU A 644 59.42 29.15 -16.93
N ASN A 645 58.77 30.15 -16.32
CA ASN A 645 57.37 30.46 -16.52
C ASN A 645 57.13 31.39 -17.73
N MET A 646 58.19 31.68 -18.49
CA MET A 646 58.17 32.59 -19.62
C MET A 646 58.77 31.92 -20.85
N PHE A 647 58.34 32.35 -22.03
CA PHE A 647 59.05 32.11 -23.27
C PHE A 647 59.12 33.41 -24.07
N CYS A 648 59.98 33.44 -25.08
CA CYS A 648 60.14 34.63 -25.91
C CYS A 648 59.74 34.35 -27.35
N ALA A 649 59.21 35.37 -28.03
CA ALA A 649 58.95 35.31 -29.45
C ALA A 649 59.32 36.65 -30.09
N GLY A 650 59.90 36.58 -31.28
CA GLY A 650 60.42 37.77 -31.95
C GLY A 650 61.46 37.43 -33.00
N TYR A 651 61.78 38.39 -33.85
CA TYR A 651 62.87 38.26 -34.83
C TYR A 651 64.18 38.80 -34.24
N TYR A 652 65.31 38.26 -34.67
CA TYR A 652 66.64 38.64 -34.16
C TYR A 652 66.99 40.12 -34.36
N GLU A 653 66.63 40.73 -35.50
CA GLU A 653 66.87 42.15 -35.80
C GLU A 653 65.92 42.62 -36.92
N GLY A 654 65.49 43.89 -36.89
CA GLY A 654 64.82 44.54 -38.03
C GLY A 654 63.43 44.01 -38.36
N GLY A 655 62.71 43.47 -37.37
CA GLY A 655 61.35 42.95 -37.52
C GLY A 655 60.38 43.63 -36.56
N LYS A 656 59.12 43.82 -36.97
CA LYS A 656 58.06 44.33 -36.07
C LYS A 656 57.80 43.31 -34.95
N ASP A 657 57.76 43.78 -33.70
CA ASP A 657 57.50 42.99 -32.49
C ASP A 657 56.15 43.39 -31.85
N THR A 658 55.72 42.72 -30.78
CA THR A 658 54.58 43.18 -29.95
C THR A 658 54.98 44.43 -29.19
N CYS A 659 54.18 45.49 -29.26
CA CYS A 659 54.50 46.78 -28.65
C CYS A 659 53.46 47.18 -27.58
N LEU A 660 53.65 48.35 -26.94
CA LEU A 660 52.71 48.90 -25.96
C LEU A 660 51.27 48.88 -26.51
N GLY A 661 50.36 48.26 -25.77
CA GLY A 661 48.94 48.11 -26.13
C GLY A 661 48.50 46.71 -26.59
N ASP A 662 49.45 45.80 -26.81
CA ASP A 662 49.18 44.36 -26.99
C ASP A 662 49.26 43.58 -25.66
N SER A 663 49.60 44.26 -24.56
CA SER A 663 49.72 43.71 -23.20
C SER A 663 48.53 42.85 -22.80
N GLY A 664 48.80 41.61 -22.38
CA GLY A 664 47.78 40.62 -22.02
C GLY A 664 47.12 39.91 -23.20
N GLY A 665 47.43 40.28 -24.44
CA GLY A 665 46.96 39.60 -25.65
C GLY A 665 47.54 38.18 -25.76
N ALA A 666 46.77 37.27 -26.37
CA ALA A 666 47.17 35.88 -26.48
C ALA A 666 48.12 35.64 -27.67
N PHE A 667 49.20 34.93 -27.40
CA PHE A 667 50.03 34.27 -28.39
C PHE A 667 49.42 32.91 -28.72
N VAL A 668 48.83 32.79 -29.90
CA VAL A 668 48.08 31.59 -30.30
C VAL A 668 48.85 30.76 -31.32
N ILE A 669 48.83 29.44 -31.13
CA ILE A 669 49.37 28.44 -32.07
C ILE A 669 48.23 27.52 -32.48
N GLN A 670 48.20 27.15 -33.76
CA GLN A 670 47.28 26.13 -34.23
C GLN A 670 47.86 24.75 -33.97
N ASP A 671 47.15 23.95 -33.19
CA ASP A 671 47.50 22.56 -32.96
C ASP A 671 47.31 21.74 -34.26
N PRO A 672 48.35 21.08 -34.80
CA PRO A 672 48.24 20.35 -36.06
C PRO A 672 47.30 19.13 -35.99
N GLY A 673 47.14 18.51 -34.82
CA GLY A 673 46.30 17.32 -34.63
C GLY A 673 44.81 17.66 -34.63
N THR A 674 44.38 18.52 -33.72
CA THR A 674 42.97 18.92 -33.51
C THR A 674 42.50 20.05 -34.42
N ARG A 675 43.46 20.74 -35.08
CA ARG A 675 43.26 21.95 -35.90
C ARG A 675 42.69 23.14 -35.13
N ARG A 676 42.70 23.11 -33.79
CA ARG A 676 42.20 24.18 -32.93
C ARG A 676 43.30 25.20 -32.64
N TRP A 677 42.92 26.45 -32.43
CA TRP A 677 43.81 27.52 -31.98
C TRP A 677 43.89 27.56 -30.46
N VAL A 678 45.11 27.50 -29.95
CA VAL A 678 45.44 27.33 -28.53
C VAL A 678 46.24 28.54 -28.04
N ALA A 679 45.85 29.12 -26.90
CA ALA A 679 46.58 30.21 -26.26
C ALA A 679 47.80 29.66 -25.51
N GLN A 680 48.97 29.81 -26.12
CA GLN A 680 50.24 29.29 -25.59
C GLN A 680 51.00 30.34 -24.77
N GLY A 681 50.76 31.63 -25.02
CA GLY A 681 51.37 32.72 -24.27
C GLY A 681 50.46 33.91 -24.04
N LEU A 682 50.83 34.78 -23.10
CA LEU A 682 50.25 36.10 -22.89
C LEU A 682 51.34 37.15 -22.94
N VAL A 683 51.14 38.23 -23.71
CA VAL A 683 52.11 39.33 -23.80
C VAL A 683 52.32 39.93 -22.41
N SER A 684 53.54 39.80 -21.87
CA SER A 684 53.87 40.24 -20.51
C SER A 684 54.71 41.52 -20.53
N TRP A 685 55.93 41.46 -21.06
CA TRP A 685 56.84 42.61 -21.12
C TRP A 685 57.84 42.49 -22.28
N GLY A 686 58.58 43.57 -22.54
CA GLY A 686 59.65 43.63 -23.53
C GLY A 686 60.70 44.66 -23.11
N GLY A 687 61.82 44.71 -23.83
CA GLY A 687 62.89 45.67 -23.58
C GLY A 687 62.44 47.12 -23.75
N PRO A 688 63.08 48.09 -23.06
CA PRO A 688 62.77 49.52 -23.17
C PRO A 688 63.18 50.14 -24.52
N GLU A 689 63.96 49.43 -25.33
CA GLU A 689 64.37 49.87 -26.66
C GLU A 689 63.21 49.83 -27.68
N GLU A 690 63.37 50.48 -28.83
CA GLU A 690 62.34 50.52 -29.87
C GLU A 690 61.89 49.10 -30.27
N CYS A 691 60.59 48.93 -30.44
CA CYS A 691 59.96 47.68 -30.85
C CYS A 691 60.60 47.17 -32.16
N GLY A 692 61.25 46.00 -32.11
CA GLY A 692 62.02 45.45 -33.24
C GLY A 692 63.53 45.70 -33.24
N SER A 693 64.05 46.28 -32.15
CA SER A 693 65.47 46.42 -31.88
C SER A 693 66.19 45.06 -31.84
N LYS A 694 67.48 45.06 -32.20
CA LYS A 694 68.30 43.86 -32.23
C LYS A 694 68.30 43.11 -30.90
N GLN A 695 67.92 41.84 -30.94
CA GLN A 695 67.82 40.89 -29.81
C GLN A 695 66.91 41.36 -28.67
N VAL A 696 65.96 42.26 -28.95
CA VAL A 696 64.89 42.62 -28.01
C VAL A 696 63.67 41.82 -28.41
N TYR A 697 63.39 40.76 -27.63
CA TYR A 697 62.29 39.82 -27.90
C TYR A 697 61.11 40.07 -26.97
N GLY A 698 59.88 40.05 -27.48
CA GLY A 698 58.69 40.00 -26.63
C GLY A 698 58.73 38.80 -25.67
N VAL A 699 58.47 39.05 -24.39
CA VAL A 699 58.43 38.03 -23.33
C VAL A 699 56.97 37.74 -22.99
N TYR A 700 56.65 36.45 -22.99
CA TYR A 700 55.29 35.95 -22.83
C TYR A 700 55.19 35.05 -21.60
N THR A 701 54.12 35.21 -20.83
CA THR A 701 53.76 34.24 -19.78
C THR A 701 53.41 32.92 -20.43
N LYS A 702 54.08 31.83 -20.04
CA LYS A 702 53.86 30.48 -20.58
C LYS A 702 52.57 29.89 -20.01
N VAL A 703 51.47 29.96 -20.77
CA VAL A 703 50.11 29.62 -20.29
C VAL A 703 50.01 28.17 -19.83
N SER A 704 50.75 27.25 -20.45
CA SER A 704 50.72 25.83 -20.08
C SER A 704 51.10 25.56 -18.61
N ASN A 705 51.94 26.40 -18.01
CA ASN A 705 52.31 26.28 -16.59
C ASN A 705 51.17 26.70 -15.62
N TYR A 706 50.08 27.27 -16.13
CA TYR A 706 49.00 27.86 -15.33
C TYR A 706 47.61 27.30 -15.65
N VAL A 707 47.50 26.26 -16.49
CA VAL A 707 46.20 25.68 -16.87
C VAL A 707 45.42 25.20 -15.64
N ASP A 708 46.09 24.47 -14.73
CA ASP A 708 45.47 24.00 -13.48
C ASP A 708 44.97 25.15 -12.60
N TRP A 709 45.71 26.27 -12.56
CA TRP A 709 45.29 27.47 -11.84
C TRP A 709 44.06 28.08 -12.50
N VAL A 710 44.05 28.19 -13.83
CA VAL A 710 42.89 28.69 -14.59
C VAL A 710 41.65 27.83 -14.32
N GLU A 711 41.74 26.51 -14.49
CA GLU A 711 40.62 25.58 -14.28
C GLU A 711 40.07 25.63 -12.85
N LYS A 712 40.96 25.69 -11.85
CA LYS A 712 40.58 25.84 -10.44
C LYS A 712 39.82 27.14 -10.17
N LYS A 713 40.21 28.25 -10.82
CA LYS A 713 39.57 29.56 -10.63
C LYS A 713 38.26 29.71 -11.39
N THR A 714 38.12 29.07 -12.55
CA THR A 714 36.89 29.10 -13.34
C THR A 714 35.83 28.11 -12.83
N GLY A 715 36.21 27.17 -11.94
CA GLY A 715 35.31 26.15 -11.42
C GLY A 715 35.03 25.03 -12.43
N SER A 716 35.90 24.89 -13.43
CA SER A 716 35.82 23.88 -14.49
C SER A 716 36.41 22.57 -13.98
N SER A 717 35.71 21.85 -13.08
CA SER A 717 36.17 20.55 -12.55
C SER A 717 36.06 19.40 -13.55
N GLU A 718 35.34 19.61 -14.65
CA GLU A 718 35.35 18.72 -15.81
C GLU A 718 36.20 19.40 -16.86
N ARG A 719 37.37 18.81 -17.15
CA ARG A 719 38.29 19.21 -18.22
C ARG A 719 37.50 19.80 -19.39
N TRP A 720 38.01 20.87 -19.99
CA TRP A 720 37.61 21.36 -21.31
C TRP A 720 37.83 20.33 -22.44
N THR A 721 37.86 19.04 -22.10
CA THR A 721 37.94 17.86 -22.96
C THR A 721 36.66 17.71 -23.76
N PHE A 722 36.81 17.82 -25.07
CA PHE A 722 36.27 16.78 -25.93
C PHE A 722 37.33 16.39 -26.97
N LEU A 723 37.79 15.14 -26.83
CA LEU A 723 38.37 14.33 -27.88
C LEU A 723 37.29 14.16 -28.95
N ASP A 724 37.62 14.51 -30.18
CA ASP A 724 36.79 14.22 -31.33
C ASP A 724 36.82 12.68 -31.55
N PRO A 725 35.68 11.97 -31.55
CA PRO A 725 35.66 10.54 -31.86
C PRO A 725 36.17 10.22 -33.28
N GLU A 726 36.16 11.20 -34.20
CA GLU A 726 36.75 11.01 -35.53
C GLU A 726 38.29 11.00 -35.51
N LEU A 727 38.94 11.46 -34.44
CA LEU A 727 40.40 11.42 -34.28
C LEU A 727 40.92 10.10 -33.67
N GLU A 728 40.03 9.20 -33.25
CA GLU A 728 40.37 7.80 -32.89
C GLU A 728 40.28 6.83 -34.10
N ARG A 729 39.88 7.28 -35.30
CA ARG A 729 39.85 6.45 -36.51
C ARG A 729 40.94 6.75 -37.52
#